data_AF-A0A5M8S7M6-F1
#
_entry.id   AF-A0A5M8S7M6-F1
#
_cell.length_a   1.000
_cell.length_b   1.000
_cell.length_c   1.000
_cell.angle_alpha   90.00
_cell.angle_beta   90.00
_cell.angle_gamma   90.00
#
_symmetry.space_group_name_H-M   'P 1'
#
loop_
_entity.id
_entity.type
_entity.pdbx_description
1 polymer ?
#
loop_
_entity_poly.entity_id
_entity_poly.type
_entity_poly.pdbx_seq_one_letter_code
_entity_poly.pdbx_strand_id
1 'polypeptide(L)'
;MPRHFACAILLCVVSLSASAAARRGVSQANAANLQALAGEYTDPSQPDTPLSFYEQNGRLVVESEREVPTELTQTGTADFLEPGAKTTFHFTLDAAGHGASVADSSDVQAAYRRTGEPVRHTFHDYQRAEVMIPMRDGIKLHAVILKPADINEPLPFLIQRTPYGVDMTSRAFFFRARPELARAGYIYVGEDIRGRYKSEGEFVMSRPLADHHDPKAVDESTDAYDTVAWLLKNVSGNNGRAGFIGTSYPGFLATVAGIDPHPAVKAISPQAPMIDVWMGDDFFHNGAFRQTYGYDYVYSLETTKENSDVSYGKDKDGKPRDGFDFFLERGSFAEDVNRSGSKVLPTWKLFLDHPAYDSVWRSRGVEHSLKAVTVPTLTVGGYYDQEDMWGPQAEYAALEPHDAKHESFLVLGPWRHGYWSSSSRHLGNLDYGAPIGKEFRTQIEAKFFAHYLKDAEGSNASGFDLEDTASFQTGSNTWKRYAQFPPDGAQVTALHLEGEGKLSWVDPKTPSTTAYTSDPGNPIPYRHRPIQPTYSDGSQWFNWLTEDQRFVTGRKDLALWKLPPLKKDMIVTGEVTADVFASSSGTDNDMVVKLIDQYPEDDADSKMRGYQLMINEEIFRGRYLDGFDKPRAMRTGAVREYKFSLHDVDHVFKAGHTVLVEIQSTWFPLYDRNPQTFVPNIMTAKPEDYKPATITVYSDTEHDSNLQIPLMNACDVIECF
;
A
#
# COMPACT_ATOMS: atom_id res chain seq x y z
N MET A 1 11.03 4.18 -53.54
CA MET A 1 11.81 4.51 -54.75
C MET A 1 12.41 5.90 -54.58
N PRO A 2 13.61 6.20 -55.11
CA PRO A 2 14.87 5.45 -55.13
C PRO A 2 16.03 6.37 -54.61
N ARG A 3 17.28 5.97 -54.36
CA ARG A 3 18.30 5.60 -55.36
C ARG A 3 19.56 5.07 -54.67
N HIS A 4 20.08 3.98 -55.22
CA HIS A 4 21.45 3.49 -55.06
C HIS A 4 22.47 4.40 -55.74
N PHE A 5 23.70 4.41 -55.24
CA PHE A 5 24.91 4.44 -56.07
C PHE A 5 26.03 3.64 -55.40
N ALA A 6 26.56 2.66 -56.14
CA ALA A 6 27.82 2.00 -55.89
C ALA A 6 28.83 2.51 -56.91
N CYS A 7 30.09 2.70 -56.53
CA CYS A 7 31.22 2.41 -57.40
C CYS A 7 32.55 2.36 -56.61
N ALA A 8 33.33 1.33 -56.90
CA ALA A 8 34.63 1.01 -56.32
C ALA A 8 35.78 1.57 -57.16
N ILE A 9 36.92 1.88 -56.53
CA ILE A 9 38.22 2.00 -57.20
C ILE A 9 39.32 1.32 -56.35
N LEU A 10 39.85 0.25 -56.94
CA LEU A 10 41.12 -0.48 -56.77
C LEU A 10 42.34 0.44 -56.98
N LEU A 11 43.61 0.22 -56.61
CA LEU A 11 44.42 -0.81 -55.94
C LEU A 11 45.85 -0.20 -55.89
N CYS A 12 46.66 -0.43 -54.87
CA CYS A 12 48.13 -0.41 -55.05
C CYS A 12 48.83 -1.33 -54.05
N VAL A 13 49.62 -2.25 -54.61
CA VAL A 13 50.31 -3.37 -53.97
C VAL A 13 51.71 -2.95 -53.55
N VAL A 14 52.14 -3.32 -52.33
CA VAL A 14 53.53 -3.72 -52.08
C VAL A 14 53.52 -4.96 -51.19
N SER A 15 54.17 -5.99 -51.73
CA SER A 15 54.45 -7.33 -51.21
C SER A 15 55.30 -7.36 -49.94
N LEU A 16 55.09 -8.37 -49.06
CA LEU A 16 56.18 -9.17 -48.46
C LEU A 16 55.66 -10.33 -47.58
N SER A 17 56.05 -11.55 -47.98
CA SER A 17 56.43 -12.73 -47.18
C SER A 17 55.56 -13.20 -46.00
N ALA A 18 55.08 -14.45 -46.14
CA ALA A 18 54.65 -15.29 -45.02
C ALA A 18 55.85 -15.85 -44.23
N SER A 19 55.83 -15.70 -42.91
CA SER A 19 56.41 -16.65 -41.97
C SER A 19 55.71 -16.52 -40.61
N ALA A 20 55.39 -17.67 -40.01
CA ALA A 20 54.59 -17.80 -38.81
C ALA A 20 55.30 -17.23 -37.56
N ALA A 21 54.58 -16.43 -36.78
CA ALA A 21 54.95 -16.14 -35.38
C ALA A 21 53.68 -15.91 -34.55
N ALA A 22 53.47 -16.84 -33.61
CA ALA A 22 52.70 -16.74 -32.37
C ALA A 22 51.48 -15.80 -32.35
N ARG A 23 50.28 -16.39 -32.40
CA ARG A 23 49.12 -15.86 -31.68
C ARG A 23 49.53 -15.72 -30.21
N ARG A 24 49.89 -14.50 -29.78
CA ARG A 24 49.94 -14.16 -28.36
C ARG A 24 48.52 -14.27 -27.85
N GLY A 25 48.30 -15.25 -26.98
CA GLY A 25 47.04 -15.48 -26.31
C GLY A 25 46.57 -14.19 -25.64
N VAL A 26 45.30 -13.88 -25.84
CA VAL A 26 44.54 -13.26 -24.76
C VAL A 26 44.67 -14.24 -23.61
N SER A 27 45.40 -13.82 -22.57
CA SER A 27 45.44 -14.48 -21.28
C SER A 27 44.02 -14.87 -20.89
N GLN A 28 43.70 -16.16 -20.86
CA GLN A 28 42.59 -16.67 -20.06
C GLN A 28 42.90 -16.20 -18.64
N ALA A 29 42.28 -15.11 -18.19
CA ALA A 29 42.17 -14.87 -16.77
C ALA A 29 41.57 -16.16 -16.19
N ASN A 30 42.28 -16.80 -15.26
CA ASN A 30 41.73 -17.96 -14.56
C ASN A 30 40.37 -17.54 -14.01
N ALA A 31 39.30 -18.22 -14.44
CA ALA A 31 37.98 -18.06 -13.84
C ALA A 31 38.15 -18.16 -12.31
N ALA A 32 37.48 -17.29 -11.54
CA ALA A 32 37.46 -17.46 -10.09
C ALA A 32 37.09 -18.90 -9.75
N ASN A 33 37.74 -19.44 -8.72
CA ASN A 33 37.31 -20.69 -8.12
C ASN A 33 35.88 -20.45 -7.61
N LEU A 34 34.86 -20.92 -8.33
CA LEU A 34 33.46 -20.64 -8.02
C LEU A 34 33.09 -21.11 -6.60
N GLN A 35 33.71 -22.21 -6.15
CA GLN A 35 33.59 -22.68 -4.77
C GLN A 35 34.13 -21.68 -3.75
N ALA A 36 35.17 -20.91 -4.10
CA ALA A 36 35.71 -19.88 -3.23
C ALA A 36 34.77 -18.69 -3.06
N LEU A 37 33.85 -18.48 -4.02
CA LEU A 37 32.79 -17.46 -3.96
C LEU A 37 31.52 -17.98 -3.27
N ALA A 38 31.35 -19.29 -3.12
CA ALA A 38 30.18 -19.88 -2.49
C ALA A 38 30.05 -19.43 -1.03
N GLY A 39 28.84 -19.14 -0.59
CA GLY A 39 28.56 -18.63 0.75
C GLY A 39 27.26 -17.86 0.81
N GLU A 40 26.83 -17.57 2.02
CA GLU A 40 25.74 -16.64 2.30
C GLU A 40 26.31 -15.23 2.49
N TYR A 41 25.72 -14.23 1.84
CA TYR A 41 26.16 -12.83 1.85
C TYR A 41 25.01 -11.94 2.33
N THR A 42 25.34 -10.87 3.05
CA THR A 42 24.34 -10.04 3.70
C THR A 42 24.77 -8.59 3.79
N ASP A 43 23.85 -7.70 3.46
CA ASP A 43 23.96 -6.28 3.78
C ASP A 43 23.75 -6.08 5.30
N PRO A 44 24.71 -5.48 6.03
CA PRO A 44 24.56 -5.17 7.45
C PRO A 44 23.35 -4.29 7.78
N SER A 45 22.87 -3.49 6.81
CA SER A 45 21.65 -2.68 6.96
C SER A 45 20.37 -3.50 6.77
N GLN A 46 20.45 -4.63 6.06
CA GLN A 46 19.34 -5.56 5.85
C GLN A 46 19.78 -7.00 6.15
N PRO A 47 20.06 -7.30 7.43
CA PRO A 47 20.60 -8.60 7.81
C PRO A 47 19.65 -9.77 7.56
N ASP A 48 18.37 -9.49 7.30
CA ASP A 48 17.32 -10.50 7.24
C ASP A 48 17.01 -10.99 5.81
N THR A 49 17.66 -10.43 4.79
CA THR A 49 17.48 -10.79 3.38
C THR A 49 18.79 -11.28 2.75
N PRO A 50 19.38 -12.38 3.26
CA PRO A 50 20.64 -12.89 2.74
C PRO A 50 20.52 -13.39 1.28
N LEU A 51 21.61 -13.23 0.53
CA LEU A 51 21.80 -13.86 -0.78
C LEU A 51 22.72 -15.08 -0.62
N SER A 52 22.31 -16.21 -1.18
CA SER A 52 23.12 -17.43 -1.19
C SER A 52 23.72 -17.65 -2.57
N PHE A 53 25.03 -17.82 -2.61
CA PHE A 53 25.78 -18.16 -3.83
C PHE A 53 26.41 -19.54 -3.70
N TYR A 54 26.30 -20.37 -4.72
CA TYR A 54 26.94 -21.69 -4.73
C TYR A 54 27.29 -22.16 -6.14
N GLU A 55 28.23 -23.09 -6.23
CA GLU A 55 28.59 -23.72 -7.49
C GLU A 55 27.61 -24.86 -7.81
N GLN A 56 27.08 -24.86 -9.02
CA GLN A 56 26.30 -25.98 -9.56
C GLN A 56 26.61 -26.13 -11.05
N ASN A 57 27.06 -27.33 -11.44
CA ASN A 57 27.33 -27.72 -12.84
C ASN A 57 28.34 -26.79 -13.57
N GLY A 58 29.37 -26.33 -12.87
CA GLY A 58 30.41 -25.44 -13.36
C GLY A 58 29.98 -23.97 -13.46
N ARG A 59 28.87 -23.59 -12.83
CA ARG A 59 28.32 -22.23 -12.86
C ARG A 59 28.02 -21.75 -11.45
N LEU A 60 28.10 -20.44 -11.25
CA LEU A 60 27.68 -19.82 -10.00
C LEU A 60 26.17 -19.62 -10.05
N VAL A 61 25.47 -20.03 -9.01
CA VAL A 61 24.02 -19.83 -8.86
C VAL A 61 23.80 -18.85 -7.71
N VAL A 62 22.85 -17.95 -7.88
CA VAL A 62 22.32 -17.10 -6.81
C VAL A 62 20.88 -17.51 -6.49
N GLU A 63 20.53 -17.50 -5.21
CA GLU A 63 19.16 -17.59 -4.73
C GLU A 63 18.98 -16.84 -3.41
N SER A 64 17.73 -16.63 -3.02
CA SER A 64 17.37 -16.09 -1.71
C SER A 64 16.05 -16.69 -1.21
N GLU A 65 15.53 -16.21 -0.09
CA GLU A 65 14.19 -16.57 0.36
C GLU A 65 13.09 -16.21 -0.67
N ARG A 66 13.38 -15.38 -1.67
CA ARG A 66 12.39 -14.88 -2.67
C ARG A 66 12.81 -15.07 -4.10
N GLU A 67 14.10 -15.19 -4.35
CA GLU A 67 14.67 -15.33 -5.69
C GLU A 67 14.90 -16.81 -5.98
N VAL A 68 14.27 -17.27 -7.06
CA VAL A 68 14.46 -18.64 -7.53
C VAL A 68 15.91 -18.85 -7.95
N PRO A 69 16.43 -20.09 -7.87
CA PRO A 69 17.83 -20.36 -8.19
C PRO A 69 18.12 -19.98 -9.64
N THR A 70 19.05 -19.04 -9.82
CA THR A 70 19.39 -18.46 -11.12
C THR A 70 20.87 -18.64 -11.41
N GLU A 71 21.18 -19.33 -12.50
CA GLU A 71 22.56 -19.50 -12.96
C GLU A 71 23.10 -18.18 -13.51
N LEU A 72 24.25 -17.74 -13.00
CA LEU A 72 24.92 -16.53 -13.41
C LEU A 72 25.90 -16.77 -14.56
N THR A 73 26.00 -15.79 -15.45
CA THR A 73 26.98 -15.79 -16.54
C THR A 73 28.24 -15.04 -16.12
N GLN A 74 29.38 -15.72 -16.07
CA GLN A 74 30.65 -15.08 -15.77
C GLN A 74 31.07 -14.10 -16.88
N THR A 75 31.29 -12.83 -16.52
CA THR A 75 31.71 -11.77 -17.44
C THR A 75 33.13 -11.26 -17.16
N GLY A 76 33.67 -11.58 -15.99
CA GLY A 76 35.03 -11.23 -15.55
C GLY A 76 35.55 -12.23 -14.53
N THR A 77 36.74 -11.97 -13.97
CA THR A 77 37.34 -12.87 -12.97
C THR A 77 36.43 -13.02 -11.75
N ALA A 78 35.83 -11.92 -11.29
CA ALA A 78 34.94 -11.86 -10.13
C ALA A 78 33.59 -11.19 -10.46
N ASP A 79 33.27 -11.10 -11.74
CA ASP A 79 32.09 -10.40 -12.26
C ASP A 79 31.13 -11.39 -12.91
N PHE A 80 29.86 -11.31 -12.52
CA PHE A 80 28.81 -12.21 -12.96
C PHE A 80 27.57 -11.41 -13.35
N LEU A 81 26.96 -11.77 -14.47
CA LEU A 81 25.71 -11.19 -14.97
C LEU A 81 24.57 -12.16 -14.69
N GLU A 82 23.48 -11.67 -14.10
CA GLU A 82 22.25 -12.42 -13.99
C GLU A 82 21.49 -12.42 -15.34
N PRO A 83 21.24 -13.59 -15.97
CA PRO A 83 20.58 -13.65 -17.26
C PRO A 83 19.15 -13.10 -17.23
N GLY A 84 18.82 -12.21 -18.16
CA GLY A 84 17.49 -11.61 -18.26
C GLY A 84 17.26 -10.44 -17.29
N ALA A 85 18.16 -10.23 -16.33
CA ALA A 85 18.22 -9.02 -15.53
C ALA A 85 19.30 -8.05 -16.08
N LYS A 86 19.25 -6.80 -15.63
CA LYS A 86 20.33 -5.81 -15.85
C LYS A 86 21.34 -5.80 -14.69
N THR A 87 21.24 -6.77 -13.78
CA THR A 87 22.00 -6.84 -12.54
C THR A 87 23.32 -7.58 -12.75
N THR A 88 24.43 -6.96 -12.36
CA THR A 88 25.75 -7.62 -12.30
C THR A 88 26.25 -7.71 -10.87
N PHE A 89 26.72 -8.88 -10.47
CA PHE A 89 27.36 -9.13 -9.18
C PHE A 89 28.88 -9.02 -9.32
N HIS A 90 29.49 -8.16 -8.51
CA HIS A 90 30.94 -7.99 -8.40
C HIS A 90 31.43 -8.49 -7.04
N PHE A 91 32.26 -9.53 -7.03
CA PHE A 91 32.85 -10.08 -5.82
C PHE A 91 34.19 -9.41 -5.50
N THR A 92 34.36 -8.97 -4.26
CA THR A 92 35.67 -8.65 -3.70
C THR A 92 36.25 -9.87 -3.03
N LEU A 93 37.51 -10.22 -3.34
CA LEU A 93 38.17 -11.40 -2.77
C LEU A 93 39.09 -11.04 -1.59
N ASP A 94 39.18 -11.93 -0.62
CA ASP A 94 40.16 -11.84 0.47
C ASP A 94 41.57 -12.27 0.01
N ALA A 95 42.55 -12.18 0.91
CA ALA A 95 43.94 -12.56 0.64
C ALA A 95 44.13 -14.05 0.29
N ALA A 96 43.16 -14.91 0.62
CA ALA A 96 43.12 -16.33 0.29
C ALA A 96 42.37 -16.62 -1.02
N GLY A 97 41.80 -15.59 -1.67
CA GLY A 97 41.04 -15.71 -2.91
C GLY A 97 39.58 -16.13 -2.72
N HIS A 98 39.06 -16.09 -1.49
CA HIS A 98 37.65 -16.33 -1.20
C HIS A 98 36.82 -15.06 -1.36
N GLY A 99 35.55 -15.18 -1.73
CA GLY A 99 34.63 -14.04 -1.72
C GLY A 99 34.52 -13.48 -0.30
N ALA A 100 34.83 -12.19 -0.14
CA ALA A 100 34.72 -11.45 1.12
C ALA A 100 33.45 -10.60 1.13
N SER A 101 33.10 -10.03 -0.01
CA SER A 101 31.86 -9.29 -0.23
C SER A 101 31.40 -9.41 -1.68
N VAL A 102 30.13 -9.08 -1.91
CA VAL A 102 29.53 -8.96 -3.23
C VAL A 102 28.73 -7.67 -3.28
N ALA A 103 28.85 -6.92 -4.38
CA ALA A 103 27.98 -5.78 -4.68
C ALA A 103 27.21 -6.08 -5.96
N ASP A 104 25.93 -5.73 -6.00
CA ASP A 104 25.17 -5.75 -7.25
C ASP A 104 25.21 -4.37 -7.92
N SER A 105 24.88 -4.28 -9.21
CA SER A 105 24.95 -3.01 -9.95
C SER A 105 23.82 -2.01 -9.62
N SER A 106 22.80 -2.45 -8.90
CA SER A 106 21.66 -1.65 -8.45
C SER A 106 21.84 -1.07 -7.04
N ASP A 107 22.71 -1.67 -6.22
CA ASP A 107 23.00 -1.26 -4.86
C ASP A 107 24.48 -0.85 -4.71
N VAL A 108 24.71 0.29 -4.08
CA VAL A 108 26.05 0.81 -3.83
C VAL A 108 26.65 0.16 -2.57
N GLN A 109 25.83 -0.47 -1.71
CA GLN A 109 26.29 -1.16 -0.51
C GLN A 109 26.67 -2.61 -0.80
N ALA A 110 27.86 -3.00 -0.33
CA ALA A 110 28.33 -4.37 -0.48
C ALA A 110 27.70 -5.27 0.59
N ALA A 111 27.19 -6.42 0.16
CA ALA A 111 26.82 -7.52 1.05
C ALA A 111 28.09 -8.30 1.44
N TYR A 112 28.28 -8.57 2.73
CA TYR A 112 29.47 -9.24 3.25
C TYR A 112 29.21 -10.72 3.48
N ARG A 113 30.23 -11.54 3.24
CA ARG A 113 30.14 -12.98 3.45
C ARG A 113 29.98 -13.32 4.93
N ARG A 114 29.05 -14.22 5.23
CA ARG A 114 28.86 -14.84 6.55
C ARG A 114 29.79 -16.03 6.74
N THR A 115 30.00 -16.43 8.00
CA THR A 115 30.84 -17.59 8.36
C THR A 115 30.20 -18.96 8.03
N GLY A 116 29.09 -18.99 7.29
CA GLY A 116 28.31 -20.19 6.97
C GLY A 116 28.34 -20.59 5.50
N GLU A 117 27.93 -21.83 5.24
CA GLU A 117 27.65 -22.35 3.91
C GLU A 117 26.42 -21.66 3.30
N PRO A 118 26.30 -21.62 1.97
CA PRO A 118 25.11 -21.09 1.31
C PRO A 118 23.85 -21.87 1.71
N VAL A 119 22.75 -21.16 1.92
CA VAL A 119 21.45 -21.73 2.25
C VAL A 119 20.72 -22.08 0.97
N ARG A 120 20.11 -23.28 0.93
CA ARG A 120 19.27 -23.70 -0.19
C ARG A 120 17.81 -23.75 0.23
N HIS A 121 16.95 -23.04 -0.48
CA HIS A 121 15.51 -23.02 -0.26
C HIS A 121 14.78 -24.02 -1.17
N THR A 122 13.58 -24.42 -0.75
CA THR A 122 12.71 -25.25 -1.60
C THR A 122 12.03 -24.40 -2.66
N PHE A 123 12.06 -24.85 -3.91
CA PHE A 123 11.38 -24.22 -5.03
C PHE A 123 10.73 -25.27 -5.94
N HIS A 124 9.40 -25.35 -5.91
CA HIS A 124 8.63 -26.22 -6.80
C HIS A 124 8.76 -25.83 -8.27
N ASP A 125 8.66 -26.84 -9.14
CA ASP A 125 8.73 -26.63 -10.58
C ASP A 125 7.33 -26.33 -11.13
N TYR A 126 6.94 -25.06 -11.11
CA TYR A 126 5.64 -24.62 -11.59
C TYR A 126 5.55 -24.61 -13.12
N GLN A 127 4.66 -25.43 -13.66
CA GLN A 127 4.24 -25.38 -15.06
C GLN A 127 3.21 -24.29 -15.27
N ARG A 128 3.46 -23.42 -16.27
CA ARG A 128 2.57 -22.33 -16.67
C ARG A 128 1.65 -22.76 -17.80
N ALA A 129 0.36 -22.50 -17.66
CA ALA A 129 -0.64 -22.57 -18.72
C ALA A 129 -1.39 -21.24 -18.83
N GLU A 130 -1.89 -20.93 -20.01
CA GLU A 130 -2.65 -19.71 -20.31
C GLU A 130 -3.98 -20.11 -20.94
N VAL A 131 -5.09 -19.54 -20.45
CA VAL A 131 -6.44 -19.95 -20.82
C VAL A 131 -7.37 -18.74 -20.96
N MET A 132 -8.46 -18.92 -21.70
CA MET A 132 -9.58 -17.99 -21.78
C MET A 132 -10.82 -18.67 -21.20
N ILE A 133 -11.23 -18.24 -20.01
CA ILE A 133 -12.31 -18.85 -19.22
C ILE A 133 -13.64 -18.20 -19.61
N PRO A 134 -14.61 -18.94 -20.20
CA PRO A 134 -15.92 -18.39 -20.53
C PRO A 134 -16.77 -18.20 -19.26
N MET A 135 -17.27 -16.98 -19.07
CA MET A 135 -18.26 -16.62 -18.05
C MET A 135 -19.67 -16.99 -18.52
N ARG A 136 -20.66 -16.87 -17.63
CA ARG A 136 -22.09 -17.16 -17.92
C ARG A 136 -22.70 -16.38 -19.07
N ASP A 137 -22.17 -15.18 -19.35
CA ASP A 137 -22.60 -14.32 -20.45
C ASP A 137 -21.82 -14.56 -21.76
N GLY A 138 -20.89 -15.52 -21.76
CA GLY A 138 -20.08 -15.91 -22.91
C GLY A 138 -18.82 -15.07 -23.12
N ILE A 139 -18.63 -13.99 -22.34
CA ILE A 139 -17.37 -13.23 -22.30
C ILE A 139 -16.29 -14.10 -21.71
N LYS A 140 -15.07 -13.99 -22.25
CA LYS A 140 -13.94 -14.79 -21.77
C LYS A 140 -12.93 -13.94 -20.99
N LEU A 141 -12.59 -14.41 -19.81
CA LEU A 141 -11.54 -13.83 -18.98
C LEU A 141 -10.22 -14.56 -19.19
N HIS A 142 -9.15 -13.81 -19.34
CA HIS A 142 -7.80 -14.34 -19.51
C HIS A 142 -7.22 -14.74 -18.15
N ALA A 143 -6.68 -15.95 -18.05
CA ALA A 143 -6.03 -16.44 -16.84
C ALA A 143 -4.73 -17.19 -17.13
N VAL A 144 -3.77 -17.04 -16.22
CA VAL A 144 -2.52 -17.79 -16.16
C VAL A 144 -2.56 -18.72 -14.95
N ILE A 145 -2.35 -20.01 -15.20
CA ILE A 145 -2.38 -21.07 -14.19
C ILE A 145 -0.96 -21.59 -13.99
N LEU A 146 -0.47 -21.57 -12.75
CA LEU A 146 0.78 -22.18 -12.33
C LEU A 146 0.45 -23.43 -11.50
N LYS A 147 0.83 -24.61 -11.99
CA LYS A 147 0.68 -25.88 -11.27
C LYS A 147 2.06 -26.49 -10.99
N PRO A 148 2.40 -26.89 -9.76
CA PRO A 148 3.66 -27.55 -9.48
C PRO A 148 3.70 -28.95 -10.14
N ALA A 149 4.80 -29.25 -10.83
CA ALA A 149 5.00 -30.53 -11.53
C ALA A 149 5.56 -31.63 -10.63
N ASP A 150 6.13 -31.25 -9.50
CA ASP A 150 6.82 -32.11 -8.54
C ASP A 150 5.94 -32.56 -7.36
N ILE A 151 4.68 -32.10 -7.30
CA ILE A 151 3.67 -32.53 -6.32
C ILE A 151 2.60 -33.36 -7.02
N ASN A 152 2.38 -34.58 -6.54
CA ASN A 152 1.44 -35.54 -7.15
C ASN A 152 0.09 -35.61 -6.43
N GLU A 153 0.03 -35.16 -5.17
CA GLU A 153 -1.21 -35.08 -4.41
C GLU A 153 -2.15 -34.02 -5.01
N PRO A 154 -3.49 -34.20 -4.88
CA PRO A 154 -4.44 -33.16 -5.26
C PRO A 154 -4.21 -31.85 -4.49
N LEU A 155 -4.17 -30.73 -5.21
CA LEU A 155 -3.88 -29.40 -4.64
C LEU A 155 -5.07 -28.44 -4.72
N PRO A 156 -5.22 -27.51 -3.75
CA PRO A 156 -6.22 -26.45 -3.86
C PRO A 156 -5.78 -25.33 -4.81
N PHE A 157 -6.74 -24.56 -5.28
CA PHE A 157 -6.50 -23.32 -6.01
C PHE A 157 -6.23 -22.15 -5.05
N LEU A 158 -5.25 -21.32 -5.38
CA LEU A 158 -5.05 -20.00 -4.80
C LEU A 158 -5.19 -18.96 -5.92
N ILE A 159 -6.26 -18.17 -5.88
CA ILE A 159 -6.71 -17.35 -7.01
C ILE A 159 -6.53 -15.87 -6.67
N GLN A 160 -5.93 -15.12 -7.58
CA GLN A 160 -5.87 -13.67 -7.55
C GLN A 160 -6.45 -13.12 -8.85
N ARG A 161 -7.57 -12.40 -8.76
CA ARG A 161 -8.16 -11.64 -9.86
C ARG A 161 -7.60 -10.21 -9.82
N THR A 162 -7.35 -9.57 -10.96
CA THR A 162 -6.72 -8.24 -10.99
C THR A 162 -7.02 -7.43 -12.25
N PRO A 163 -7.12 -6.10 -12.18
CA PRO A 163 -7.13 -5.22 -13.35
C PRO A 163 -5.74 -4.85 -13.85
N TYR A 164 -4.66 -5.39 -13.26
CA TYR A 164 -3.27 -4.95 -13.47
C TYR A 164 -2.42 -5.86 -14.38
N GLY A 165 -3.04 -6.83 -15.06
CA GLY A 165 -2.34 -7.68 -16.02
C GLY A 165 -1.71 -8.90 -15.36
N VAL A 166 -1.98 -10.09 -15.91
CA VAL A 166 -1.47 -11.36 -15.36
C VAL A 166 -0.45 -12.07 -16.25
N ASP A 167 -0.12 -11.51 -17.41
CA ASP A 167 0.82 -12.12 -18.37
C ASP A 167 2.17 -12.50 -17.77
N MET A 168 2.70 -11.66 -16.88
CA MET A 168 3.99 -11.85 -16.20
C MET A 168 3.94 -12.86 -15.05
N THR A 169 2.77 -13.44 -14.77
CA THR A 169 2.61 -14.52 -13.79
C THR A 169 3.51 -15.69 -14.17
N SER A 170 4.46 -15.98 -13.30
CA SER A 170 5.51 -16.96 -13.48
C SER A 170 5.95 -17.51 -12.13
N ARG A 171 6.71 -18.62 -12.16
CA ARG A 171 7.34 -19.19 -10.96
C ARG A 171 8.13 -18.12 -10.18
N ALA A 172 9.00 -17.37 -10.87
CA ALA A 172 9.81 -16.33 -10.25
C ALA A 172 8.94 -15.22 -9.63
N PHE A 173 7.89 -14.79 -10.32
CA PHE A 173 6.95 -13.81 -9.78
C PHE A 173 6.26 -14.31 -8.50
N PHE A 174 5.77 -15.56 -8.48
CA PHE A 174 5.05 -16.10 -7.33
C PHE A 174 5.95 -16.25 -6.10
N PHE A 175 7.18 -16.77 -6.27
CA PHE A 175 8.16 -16.83 -5.16
C PHE A 175 8.58 -15.45 -4.68
N ARG A 176 8.74 -14.48 -5.57
CA ARG A 176 9.08 -13.11 -5.17
C ARG A 176 7.97 -12.45 -4.37
N ALA A 177 6.73 -12.59 -4.82
CA ALA A 177 5.57 -11.94 -4.23
C ALA A 177 5.07 -12.63 -2.96
N ARG A 178 5.02 -13.97 -2.93
CA ARG A 178 4.41 -14.77 -1.87
C ARG A 178 5.23 -16.05 -1.60
N PRO A 179 6.47 -15.93 -1.11
CA PRO A 179 7.41 -17.04 -1.03
C PRO A 179 6.92 -18.21 -0.16
N GLU A 180 6.26 -17.93 0.96
CA GLU A 180 5.74 -18.95 1.88
C GLU A 180 4.62 -19.77 1.23
N LEU A 181 3.67 -19.12 0.55
CA LEU A 181 2.59 -19.80 -0.17
C LEU A 181 3.13 -20.56 -1.39
N ALA A 182 4.06 -19.99 -2.14
CA ALA A 182 4.70 -20.66 -3.27
C ALA A 182 5.41 -21.95 -2.85
N ARG A 183 6.09 -21.95 -1.70
CA ARG A 183 6.72 -23.14 -1.08
C ARG A 183 5.74 -24.15 -0.51
N ALA A 184 4.61 -23.69 -0.01
CA ALA A 184 3.61 -24.60 0.53
C ALA A 184 2.92 -25.43 -0.57
N GLY A 185 2.98 -24.99 -1.83
CA GLY A 185 2.44 -25.69 -3.00
C GLY A 185 0.94 -25.46 -3.17
N TYR A 186 0.55 -24.69 -4.19
CA TYR A 186 -0.85 -24.44 -4.57
C TYR A 186 -0.97 -24.47 -6.09
N ILE A 187 -2.16 -24.67 -6.64
CA ILE A 187 -2.41 -24.29 -8.04
C ILE A 187 -2.69 -22.78 -8.03
N TYR A 188 -1.69 -21.98 -8.36
CA TYR A 188 -1.84 -20.52 -8.38
C TYR A 188 -2.49 -20.05 -9.68
N VAL A 189 -3.49 -19.18 -9.59
CA VAL A 189 -4.20 -18.64 -10.75
C VAL A 189 -4.18 -17.12 -10.68
N GLY A 190 -3.56 -16.48 -11.66
CA GLY A 190 -3.74 -15.05 -11.92
C GLY A 190 -4.77 -14.86 -13.02
N GLU A 191 -5.80 -14.06 -12.78
CA GLU A 191 -6.86 -13.75 -13.77
C GLU A 191 -6.99 -12.25 -14.02
N ASP A 192 -7.01 -11.84 -15.30
CA ASP A 192 -7.37 -10.48 -15.70
C ASP A 192 -8.89 -10.31 -15.58
N ILE A 193 -9.35 -9.29 -14.87
CA ILE A 193 -10.79 -9.03 -14.78
C ILE A 193 -11.38 -8.53 -16.10
N ARG A 194 -12.70 -8.55 -16.18
CA ARG A 194 -13.50 -8.14 -17.33
C ARG A 194 -13.04 -6.80 -17.91
N GLY A 195 -12.78 -6.79 -19.22
CA GLY A 195 -12.39 -5.62 -19.99
C GLY A 195 -10.94 -5.13 -19.82
N ARG A 196 -10.13 -5.78 -18.99
CA ARG A 196 -8.72 -5.45 -18.76
C ARG A 196 -7.78 -6.41 -19.49
N TYR A 197 -6.66 -5.89 -19.98
CA TYR A 197 -5.62 -6.64 -20.68
C TYR A 197 -6.21 -7.57 -21.75
N LYS A 198 -5.97 -8.89 -21.64
CA LYS A 198 -6.44 -9.88 -22.61
C LYS A 198 -7.89 -10.32 -22.39
N SER A 199 -8.52 -9.95 -21.28
CA SER A 199 -9.92 -10.24 -21.03
C SER A 199 -10.86 -9.47 -21.96
N GLU A 200 -11.89 -10.17 -22.40
CA GLU A 200 -12.99 -9.61 -23.16
C GLU A 200 -13.93 -8.80 -22.24
N GLY A 201 -14.93 -8.13 -22.83
CA GLY A 201 -15.91 -7.33 -22.08
C GLY A 201 -15.49 -5.88 -21.83
N GLU A 202 -16.21 -5.22 -20.92
CA GLU A 202 -16.05 -3.80 -20.56
C GLU A 202 -15.58 -3.65 -19.11
N PHE A 203 -14.52 -2.86 -18.92
CA PHE A 203 -14.01 -2.52 -17.60
C PHE A 203 -14.88 -1.43 -16.97
N VAL A 204 -15.27 -1.64 -15.72
CA VAL A 204 -15.95 -0.66 -14.89
C VAL A 204 -15.19 -0.59 -13.57
N MET A 205 -14.67 0.59 -13.22
CA MET A 205 -14.00 0.81 -11.94
C MET A 205 -14.90 0.37 -10.78
N SER A 206 -14.34 -0.43 -9.87
CA SER A 206 -15.00 -1.05 -8.72
C SER A 206 -16.46 -1.41 -9.00
N ARG A 207 -16.68 -2.24 -10.04
CA ARG A 207 -18.01 -2.55 -10.60
C ARG A 207 -19.02 -2.84 -9.46
N PRO A 208 -20.16 -2.13 -9.39
CA PRO A 208 -21.11 -2.34 -8.30
C PRO A 208 -21.68 -3.75 -8.36
N LEU A 209 -22.04 -4.29 -7.20
CA LEU A 209 -22.68 -5.60 -7.10
C LEU A 209 -24.03 -5.58 -7.84
N ALA A 210 -24.29 -6.67 -8.57
CA ALA A 210 -25.53 -6.86 -9.30
C ALA A 210 -26.60 -7.54 -8.40
N ASP A 211 -27.85 -7.56 -8.85
CA ASP A 211 -28.90 -8.34 -8.18
C ASP A 211 -28.74 -9.83 -8.54
N HIS A 212 -28.17 -10.61 -7.63
CA HIS A 212 -27.92 -12.04 -7.83
C HIS A 212 -29.18 -12.92 -7.88
N HIS A 213 -30.38 -12.36 -7.68
CA HIS A 213 -31.62 -13.07 -8.01
C HIS A 213 -31.85 -13.19 -9.52
N ASP A 214 -31.20 -12.35 -10.35
CA ASP A 214 -31.16 -12.52 -11.80
C ASP A 214 -30.04 -13.51 -12.18
N PRO A 215 -30.35 -14.68 -12.75
CA PRO A 215 -29.33 -15.64 -13.18
C PRO A 215 -28.43 -15.13 -14.31
N LYS A 216 -28.75 -13.98 -14.92
CA LYS A 216 -27.93 -13.30 -15.93
C LYS A 216 -27.16 -12.10 -15.37
N ALA A 217 -27.25 -11.83 -14.07
CA ALA A 217 -26.44 -10.81 -13.42
C ALA A 217 -24.95 -11.06 -13.68
N VAL A 218 -24.22 -9.98 -13.94
CA VAL A 218 -22.78 -9.98 -14.17
C VAL A 218 -22.14 -8.88 -13.33
N ASP A 219 -21.23 -9.29 -12.49
CA ASP A 219 -20.36 -8.49 -11.65
C ASP A 219 -19.12 -9.30 -11.26
N GLU A 220 -18.33 -8.77 -10.34
CA GLU A 220 -17.08 -9.43 -9.93
C GLU A 220 -17.29 -10.68 -9.07
N SER A 221 -18.43 -10.81 -8.37
CA SER A 221 -18.74 -12.01 -7.58
C SER A 221 -19.14 -13.18 -8.49
N THR A 222 -19.99 -12.89 -9.47
CA THR A 222 -20.44 -13.86 -10.48
C THR A 222 -19.32 -14.32 -11.42
N ASP A 223 -18.43 -13.40 -11.84
CA ASP A 223 -17.23 -13.78 -12.60
C ASP A 223 -16.29 -14.67 -11.76
N ALA A 224 -16.08 -14.37 -10.47
CA ALA A 224 -15.30 -15.23 -9.57
C ALA A 224 -15.92 -16.64 -9.41
N TYR A 225 -17.25 -16.73 -9.30
CA TYR A 225 -17.98 -18.00 -9.24
C TYR A 225 -17.73 -18.85 -10.49
N ASP A 226 -17.88 -18.25 -11.67
CA ASP A 226 -17.75 -18.95 -12.95
C ASP A 226 -16.31 -19.42 -13.19
N THR A 227 -15.32 -18.62 -12.75
CA THR A 227 -13.90 -18.99 -12.76
C THR A 227 -13.63 -20.24 -11.92
N VAL A 228 -14.13 -20.30 -10.68
CA VAL A 228 -13.97 -21.49 -9.82
C VAL A 228 -14.64 -22.71 -10.46
N ALA A 229 -15.87 -22.57 -10.96
CA ALA A 229 -16.60 -23.66 -11.60
C ALA A 229 -15.84 -24.23 -12.81
N TRP A 230 -15.22 -23.36 -13.62
CA TRP A 230 -14.41 -23.78 -14.75
C TRP A 230 -13.11 -24.47 -14.31
N LEU A 231 -12.39 -23.91 -13.33
CA LEU A 231 -11.12 -24.46 -12.84
C LEU A 231 -11.28 -25.90 -12.32
N LEU A 232 -12.32 -26.14 -11.50
CA LEU A 232 -12.63 -27.46 -10.94
C LEU A 232 -12.79 -28.54 -12.02
N LYS A 233 -13.41 -28.17 -13.15
CA LYS A 233 -13.69 -29.07 -14.26
C LYS A 233 -12.50 -29.30 -15.19
N ASN A 234 -11.66 -28.28 -15.38
CA ASN A 234 -10.68 -28.27 -16.47
C ASN A 234 -9.23 -28.43 -16.01
N VAL A 235 -8.92 -28.20 -14.73
CA VAL A 235 -7.56 -28.36 -14.20
C VAL A 235 -7.47 -29.66 -13.41
N SER A 236 -6.75 -30.65 -13.94
CA SER A 236 -6.61 -31.95 -13.27
C SER A 236 -5.71 -31.88 -12.02
N GLY A 237 -5.89 -32.83 -11.09
CA GLY A 237 -5.10 -32.89 -9.86
C GLY A 237 -5.42 -31.76 -8.87
N ASN A 238 -6.64 -31.21 -8.93
CA ASN A 238 -7.13 -30.30 -7.91
C ASN A 238 -7.87 -31.08 -6.80
N ASN A 239 -7.89 -30.54 -5.57
CA ASN A 239 -8.56 -31.16 -4.42
C ASN A 239 -10.02 -30.69 -4.21
N GLY A 240 -10.57 -29.92 -5.14
CA GLY A 240 -11.92 -29.40 -5.06
C GLY A 240 -12.10 -28.14 -4.21
N ARG A 241 -11.02 -27.53 -3.69
CA ARG A 241 -11.09 -26.31 -2.87
C ARG A 241 -10.37 -25.14 -3.56
N ALA A 242 -10.88 -23.93 -3.34
CA ALA A 242 -10.32 -22.69 -3.82
C ALA A 242 -10.24 -21.67 -2.68
N GLY A 243 -9.22 -20.82 -2.70
CA GLY A 243 -9.20 -19.59 -1.93
C GLY A 243 -8.82 -18.39 -2.77
N PHE A 244 -9.29 -17.22 -2.36
CA PHE A 244 -8.99 -15.95 -3.02
C PHE A 244 -8.05 -15.11 -2.18
N ILE A 245 -7.15 -14.40 -2.84
CA ILE A 245 -6.18 -13.52 -2.21
C ILE A 245 -5.91 -12.32 -3.12
N GLY A 246 -5.70 -11.15 -2.54
CA GLY A 246 -5.34 -9.98 -3.31
C GLY A 246 -5.09 -8.76 -2.45
N THR A 247 -4.33 -7.81 -3.01
CA THR A 247 -4.02 -6.52 -2.39
C THR A 247 -4.71 -5.39 -3.17
N SER A 248 -5.29 -4.37 -2.52
CA SER A 248 -5.94 -3.21 -3.18
C SER A 248 -7.22 -3.61 -3.93
N TYR A 249 -7.33 -3.25 -5.20
CA TYR A 249 -8.36 -3.74 -6.12
C TYR A 249 -8.45 -5.29 -6.15
N PRO A 250 -7.36 -6.07 -6.28
CA PRO A 250 -7.39 -7.51 -6.01
C PRO A 250 -7.92 -7.90 -4.62
N GLY A 251 -7.74 -7.07 -3.59
CA GLY A 251 -8.35 -7.23 -2.27
C GLY A 251 -9.87 -7.09 -2.32
N PHE A 252 -10.37 -6.01 -2.94
CA PHE A 252 -11.79 -5.85 -3.27
C PHE A 252 -12.35 -7.08 -4.01
N LEU A 253 -11.61 -7.59 -5.00
CA LEU A 253 -11.99 -8.77 -5.77
C LEU A 253 -12.01 -10.06 -4.92
N ALA A 254 -11.17 -10.15 -3.89
CA ALA A 254 -11.21 -11.24 -2.92
C ALA A 254 -12.41 -11.12 -1.97
N THR A 255 -12.74 -9.90 -1.51
CA THR A 255 -13.94 -9.62 -0.71
C THR A 255 -15.22 -10.03 -1.45
N VAL A 256 -15.41 -9.55 -2.69
CA VAL A 256 -16.64 -9.85 -3.46
C VAL A 256 -16.75 -11.31 -3.87
N ALA A 257 -15.63 -12.04 -3.96
CA ALA A 257 -15.65 -13.50 -4.15
C ALA A 257 -16.23 -14.26 -2.94
N GLY A 258 -16.34 -13.61 -1.78
CA GLY A 258 -16.99 -14.12 -0.57
C GLY A 258 -18.48 -13.79 -0.43
N ILE A 259 -19.06 -12.86 -1.20
CA ILE A 259 -20.45 -12.42 -0.97
C ILE A 259 -21.48 -13.45 -1.45
N ASP A 260 -21.29 -14.03 -2.65
CA ASP A 260 -22.08 -15.17 -3.16
C ASP A 260 -21.14 -16.24 -3.75
N PRO A 261 -20.38 -16.91 -2.86
CA PRO A 261 -19.24 -17.72 -3.25
C PRO A 261 -19.66 -19.03 -3.92
N HIS A 262 -18.85 -19.50 -4.87
CA HIS A 262 -18.95 -20.90 -5.31
C HIS A 262 -18.70 -21.83 -4.09
N PRO A 263 -19.44 -22.95 -3.90
CA PRO A 263 -19.28 -23.81 -2.71
C PRO A 263 -17.88 -24.37 -2.46
N ALA A 264 -17.00 -24.33 -3.47
CA ALA A 264 -15.61 -24.74 -3.39
C ALA A 264 -14.69 -23.65 -2.79
N VAL A 265 -15.15 -22.41 -2.65
CA VAL A 265 -14.40 -21.34 -1.98
C VAL A 265 -14.43 -21.61 -0.48
N LYS A 266 -13.25 -21.79 0.11
CA LYS A 266 -13.09 -22.19 1.52
C LYS A 266 -12.27 -21.20 2.34
N ALA A 267 -11.63 -20.22 1.71
CA ALA A 267 -10.92 -19.14 2.39
C ALA A 267 -10.77 -17.94 1.47
N ILE A 268 -10.92 -16.73 2.01
CA ILE A 268 -10.52 -15.50 1.32
C ILE A 268 -9.55 -14.71 2.21
N SER A 269 -8.59 -14.01 1.60
CA SER A 269 -7.77 -13.00 2.28
C SER A 269 -7.78 -11.71 1.47
N PRO A 270 -8.75 -10.84 1.73
CA PRO A 270 -8.72 -9.45 1.27
C PRO A 270 -7.62 -8.69 2.00
N GLN A 271 -6.72 -8.04 1.27
CA GLN A 271 -5.59 -7.32 1.87
C GLN A 271 -5.64 -5.87 1.36
N ALA A 272 -5.79 -4.89 2.24
CA ALA A 272 -6.15 -3.52 1.87
C ALA A 272 -7.26 -3.49 0.81
N PRO A 273 -8.42 -4.13 1.05
CA PRO A 273 -9.48 -4.15 0.05
C PRO A 273 -10.08 -2.75 -0.12
N MET A 274 -10.37 -2.35 -1.35
CA MET A 274 -11.17 -1.16 -1.61
C MET A 274 -12.63 -1.44 -1.19
N ILE A 275 -13.05 -0.95 -0.02
CA ILE A 275 -14.41 -1.21 0.50
C ILE A 275 -15.32 -0.04 0.22
N ASP A 276 -14.91 1.18 0.59
CA ASP A 276 -15.63 2.40 0.28
C ASP A 276 -14.67 3.52 -0.15
N VAL A 277 -14.51 3.60 -1.48
CA VAL A 277 -13.67 4.57 -2.18
C VAL A 277 -14.08 6.03 -1.99
N TRP A 278 -15.24 6.31 -1.38
CA TRP A 278 -15.67 7.67 -1.06
C TRP A 278 -15.52 8.00 0.44
N MET A 279 -15.74 7.03 1.33
CA MET A 279 -15.66 7.28 2.76
C MET A 279 -14.23 7.46 3.25
N GLY A 280 -13.29 6.62 2.81
CA GLY A 280 -11.90 6.68 3.30
C GLY A 280 -10.87 5.78 2.61
N ASP A 281 -11.19 5.23 1.44
CA ASP A 281 -10.21 4.54 0.58
C ASP A 281 -9.73 5.49 -0.56
N ASP A 282 -9.58 5.00 -1.79
CA ASP A 282 -8.79 5.61 -2.84
C ASP A 282 -9.12 7.04 -3.27
N PHE A 283 -10.41 7.37 -3.40
CA PHE A 283 -10.84 8.56 -4.16
C PHE A 283 -11.26 9.71 -3.26
N PHE A 284 -11.87 9.45 -2.12
CA PHE A 284 -12.22 10.48 -1.17
C PHE A 284 -12.04 9.99 0.26
N HIS A 285 -11.76 10.94 1.16
CA HIS A 285 -11.82 10.72 2.60
C HIS A 285 -12.77 11.75 3.21
N ASN A 286 -13.85 11.27 3.85
CA ASN A 286 -14.93 12.12 4.39
C ASN A 286 -15.38 13.23 3.41
N GLY A 287 -15.43 12.89 2.12
CA GLY A 287 -15.79 13.78 1.01
C GLY A 287 -14.69 14.71 0.48
N ALA A 288 -13.49 14.71 1.06
CA ALA A 288 -12.32 15.37 0.48
C ALA A 288 -11.75 14.53 -0.67
N PHE A 289 -11.69 15.08 -1.88
CA PHE A 289 -11.27 14.32 -3.07
C PHE A 289 -9.75 14.22 -3.16
N ARG A 290 -9.23 13.00 -3.31
CA ARG A 290 -7.81 12.70 -3.47
C ARG A 290 -7.34 13.02 -4.89
N GLN A 291 -7.20 14.31 -5.20
CA GLN A 291 -6.87 14.86 -6.51
C GLN A 291 -5.74 14.13 -7.25
N THR A 292 -4.54 14.00 -6.67
CA THR A 292 -3.44 13.33 -7.39
C THR A 292 -3.75 11.87 -7.66
N TYR A 293 -4.32 11.17 -6.68
CA TYR A 293 -4.62 9.75 -6.80
C TYR A 293 -5.76 9.52 -7.82
N GLY A 294 -6.89 10.19 -7.65
CA GLY A 294 -8.05 10.09 -8.54
C GLY A 294 -7.74 10.57 -9.97
N TYR A 295 -6.83 11.53 -10.16
CA TYR A 295 -6.34 11.87 -11.49
C TYR A 295 -5.46 10.74 -12.06
N ASP A 296 -4.38 10.38 -11.35
CA ASP A 296 -3.33 9.47 -11.86
C ASP A 296 -3.84 8.04 -12.04
N TYR A 297 -4.54 7.49 -11.05
CA TYR A 297 -5.01 6.10 -11.02
C TYR A 297 -6.05 5.84 -12.12
N VAL A 298 -7.03 6.74 -12.24
CA VAL A 298 -8.06 6.65 -13.31
C VAL A 298 -7.43 6.86 -14.67
N TYR A 299 -6.51 7.82 -14.83
CA TYR A 299 -5.78 7.98 -16.09
C TYR A 299 -5.05 6.70 -16.48
N SER A 300 -4.34 6.08 -15.53
CA SER A 300 -3.61 4.83 -15.74
C SER A 300 -4.53 3.69 -16.18
N LEU A 301 -5.66 3.52 -15.50
CA LEU A 301 -6.55 2.37 -15.73
C LEU A 301 -7.54 2.54 -16.87
N GLU A 302 -8.00 3.74 -17.20
CA GLU A 302 -9.13 3.92 -18.14
C GLU A 302 -8.71 4.50 -19.50
N THR A 303 -7.48 4.97 -19.66
CA THR A 303 -7.01 5.50 -20.95
C THR A 303 -6.83 4.39 -22.00
N THR A 304 -6.43 3.18 -21.58
CA THR A 304 -6.32 2.00 -22.45
C THR A 304 -6.77 0.73 -21.71
N LYS A 305 -6.77 -0.41 -22.40
CA LYS A 305 -7.00 -1.73 -21.77
C LYS A 305 -5.88 -2.18 -20.83
N GLU A 306 -4.71 -1.57 -20.93
CA GLU A 306 -3.53 -1.81 -20.07
C GLU A 306 -3.23 -0.55 -19.25
N ASN A 307 -2.36 -0.66 -18.25
CA ASN A 307 -1.95 0.49 -17.45
C ASN A 307 -1.17 1.50 -18.29
N SER A 308 -1.43 2.78 -18.08
CA SER A 308 -0.76 3.88 -18.78
C SER A 308 0.06 4.71 -17.80
N ASP A 309 1.27 5.10 -18.21
CA ASP A 309 2.11 5.98 -17.41
C ASP A 309 1.52 7.39 -17.34
N VAL A 310 1.57 7.99 -16.16
CA VAL A 310 1.17 9.37 -15.93
C VAL A 310 2.38 10.28 -15.93
N SER A 311 2.29 11.41 -16.62
CA SER A 311 3.35 12.42 -16.65
C SER A 311 2.78 13.81 -16.45
N TYR A 312 3.39 14.57 -15.54
CA TYR A 312 3.13 16.01 -15.36
C TYR A 312 3.93 16.89 -16.34
N GLY A 313 4.68 16.27 -17.25
CA GLY A 313 5.55 16.95 -18.20
C GLY A 313 6.81 17.50 -17.57
N LYS A 314 7.41 18.48 -18.27
CA LYS A 314 8.64 19.15 -17.84
C LYS A 314 8.38 20.65 -17.66
N ASP A 315 9.09 21.26 -16.73
CA ASP A 315 9.12 22.71 -16.54
C ASP A 315 9.88 23.41 -17.68
N LYS A 316 9.95 24.75 -17.60
CA LYS A 316 10.64 25.61 -18.58
C LYS A 316 12.14 25.32 -18.71
N ASP A 317 12.75 24.70 -17.70
CA ASP A 317 14.18 24.37 -17.65
C ASP A 317 14.42 22.88 -18.03
N GLY A 318 13.37 22.16 -18.45
CA GLY A 318 13.43 20.77 -18.88
C GLY A 318 13.46 19.74 -17.74
N LYS A 319 13.22 20.16 -16.49
CA LYS A 319 13.15 19.26 -15.33
C LYS A 319 11.74 18.70 -15.18
N PRO A 320 11.57 17.50 -14.56
CA PRO A 320 10.23 17.00 -14.24
C PRO A 320 9.44 18.05 -13.45
N ARG A 321 8.20 18.27 -13.86
CA ARG A 321 7.34 19.25 -13.20
C ARG A 321 6.94 18.76 -11.81
N ASP A 322 6.97 19.66 -10.82
CA ASP A 322 6.42 19.41 -9.50
C ASP A 322 4.89 19.28 -9.58
N GLY A 323 4.34 18.17 -9.09
CA GLY A 323 2.91 17.93 -8.99
C GLY A 323 2.20 19.03 -8.21
N PHE A 324 2.83 19.59 -7.17
CA PHE A 324 2.26 20.73 -6.44
C PHE A 324 1.98 21.91 -7.40
N ASP A 325 2.97 22.34 -8.19
CA ASP A 325 2.78 23.44 -9.14
C ASP A 325 1.85 23.04 -10.29
N PHE A 326 1.92 21.79 -10.75
CA PHE A 326 1.08 21.26 -11.82
C PHE A 326 -0.42 21.41 -11.51
N PHE A 327 -0.86 20.95 -10.34
CA PHE A 327 -2.27 21.03 -9.94
C PHE A 327 -2.66 22.45 -9.51
N LEU A 328 -1.76 23.18 -8.85
CA LEU A 328 -2.07 24.53 -8.37
C LEU A 328 -2.35 25.51 -9.52
N GLU A 329 -1.53 25.45 -10.57
CA GLU A 329 -1.68 26.30 -11.76
C GLU A 329 -2.93 25.97 -12.59
N ARG A 330 -3.41 24.73 -12.54
CA ARG A 330 -4.59 24.29 -13.29
C ARG A 330 -5.88 24.68 -12.58
N GLY A 331 -5.88 24.76 -11.26
CA GLY A 331 -7.00 25.25 -10.49
C GLY A 331 -7.81 24.12 -9.87
N SER A 332 -8.90 23.75 -10.53
CA SER A 332 -9.83 22.70 -10.09
C SER A 332 -9.65 21.41 -10.90
N PHE A 333 -10.20 20.31 -10.39
CA PHE A 333 -10.10 19.01 -11.04
C PHE A 333 -10.71 18.98 -12.45
N ALA A 334 -11.80 19.72 -12.70
CA ALA A 334 -12.35 19.86 -14.05
C ALA A 334 -11.34 20.47 -15.03
N GLU A 335 -10.51 21.42 -14.58
CA GLU A 335 -9.44 21.97 -15.40
C GLU A 335 -8.27 20.99 -15.60
N ASP A 336 -7.98 20.14 -14.62
CA ASP A 336 -7.03 19.03 -14.80
C ASP A 336 -7.48 18.08 -15.91
N VAL A 337 -8.75 17.66 -15.87
CA VAL A 337 -9.38 16.80 -16.88
C VAL A 337 -9.36 17.48 -18.25
N ASN A 338 -9.79 18.74 -18.34
CA ASN A 338 -9.81 19.52 -19.59
C ASN A 338 -8.41 19.66 -20.21
N ARG A 339 -7.37 19.79 -19.39
CA ARG A 339 -5.98 20.01 -19.82
C ARG A 339 -5.16 18.71 -19.86
N SER A 340 -5.78 17.56 -19.61
CA SER A 340 -5.11 16.24 -19.63
C SER A 340 -4.72 15.81 -21.05
N GLY A 341 -5.44 16.28 -22.07
CA GLY A 341 -5.33 15.80 -23.44
C GLY A 341 -6.06 14.48 -23.71
N SER A 342 -6.69 13.87 -22.70
CA SER A 342 -7.54 12.69 -22.85
C SER A 342 -9.00 13.08 -23.09
N LYS A 343 -9.81 12.12 -23.55
CA LYS A 343 -11.27 12.23 -23.43
C LYS A 343 -11.63 12.14 -21.93
N VAL A 344 -12.78 12.69 -21.55
CA VAL A 344 -13.27 12.49 -20.18
C VAL A 344 -13.49 10.99 -19.96
N LEU A 345 -12.72 10.42 -19.03
CA LEU A 345 -12.75 9.01 -18.68
C LEU A 345 -13.99 8.69 -17.84
N PRO A 346 -14.57 7.48 -17.91
CA PRO A 346 -15.77 7.11 -17.17
C PRO A 346 -15.74 7.47 -15.67
N THR A 347 -14.67 7.13 -14.96
CA THR A 347 -14.58 7.40 -13.51
C THR A 347 -14.31 8.87 -13.21
N TRP A 348 -13.54 9.58 -14.04
CA TRP A 348 -13.44 11.06 -13.94
C TRP A 348 -14.79 11.74 -14.10
N LYS A 349 -15.64 11.23 -14.99
CA LYS A 349 -17.01 11.71 -15.13
C LYS A 349 -17.82 11.46 -13.86
N LEU A 350 -17.67 10.30 -13.22
CA LEU A 350 -18.33 10.02 -11.94
C LEU A 350 -17.94 11.04 -10.86
N PHE A 351 -16.65 11.36 -10.73
CA PHE A 351 -16.19 12.39 -9.78
C PHE A 351 -16.87 13.74 -10.02
N LEU A 352 -16.91 14.18 -11.28
CA LEU A 352 -17.49 15.47 -11.67
C LEU A 352 -19.01 15.52 -11.50
N ASP A 353 -19.71 14.43 -11.77
CA ASP A 353 -21.17 14.37 -11.69
C ASP A 353 -21.68 14.10 -10.26
N HIS A 354 -20.90 13.37 -9.46
CA HIS A 354 -21.28 12.88 -8.14
C HIS A 354 -20.23 13.25 -7.08
N PRO A 355 -20.07 14.53 -6.70
CA PRO A 355 -19.05 14.93 -5.70
C PRO A 355 -19.43 14.59 -4.24
N ALA A 356 -20.70 14.26 -3.97
CA ALA A 356 -21.24 13.92 -2.65
C ALA A 356 -21.53 12.41 -2.56
N TYR A 357 -21.73 11.87 -1.35
CA TYR A 357 -22.00 10.45 -1.13
C TYR A 357 -23.45 10.08 -1.45
N ASP A 358 -23.80 10.14 -2.73
CA ASP A 358 -25.12 9.75 -3.22
C ASP A 358 -25.20 8.24 -3.54
N SER A 359 -26.29 7.83 -4.19
CA SER A 359 -26.51 6.42 -4.52
C SER A 359 -25.41 5.80 -5.40
N VAL A 360 -24.68 6.59 -6.19
CA VAL A 360 -23.61 6.07 -7.04
C VAL A 360 -22.45 5.56 -6.21
N TRP A 361 -21.95 6.36 -5.26
CA TRP A 361 -20.87 5.92 -4.36
C TRP A 361 -21.36 4.89 -3.35
N ARG A 362 -22.53 5.11 -2.76
CA ARG A 362 -23.11 4.15 -1.80
C ARG A 362 -23.31 2.75 -2.41
N SER A 363 -23.64 2.65 -3.70
CA SER A 363 -23.77 1.35 -4.37
C SER A 363 -22.45 0.61 -4.59
N ARG A 364 -21.32 1.32 -4.43
CA ARG A 364 -19.96 0.77 -4.55
C ARG A 364 -19.33 0.45 -3.20
N GLY A 365 -19.89 0.99 -2.11
CA GLY A 365 -19.56 0.58 -0.75
C GLY A 365 -19.88 -0.91 -0.55
N VAL A 366 -18.85 -1.74 -0.47
CA VAL A 366 -19.00 -3.21 -0.38
C VAL A 366 -19.52 -3.62 0.99
N GLU A 367 -19.23 -2.84 2.03
CA GLU A 367 -19.65 -3.07 3.41
C GLU A 367 -21.18 -3.21 3.54
N HIS A 368 -21.96 -2.54 2.69
CA HIS A 368 -23.43 -2.64 2.69
C HIS A 368 -23.95 -4.04 2.31
N SER A 369 -23.08 -4.90 1.78
CA SER A 369 -23.37 -6.27 1.35
C SER A 369 -22.75 -7.35 2.26
N LEU A 370 -21.88 -6.97 3.20
CA LEU A 370 -21.21 -7.87 4.13
C LEU A 370 -22.11 -8.24 5.32
N LYS A 371 -23.16 -9.04 5.06
CA LYS A 371 -24.21 -9.37 6.06
C LYS A 371 -24.08 -10.77 6.67
N ALA A 372 -23.02 -11.49 6.32
CA ALA A 372 -22.73 -12.84 6.82
C ALA A 372 -21.27 -13.20 6.54
N VAL A 373 -20.64 -13.94 7.45
CA VAL A 373 -19.38 -14.64 7.20
C VAL A 373 -19.70 -15.98 6.53
N THR A 374 -19.69 -15.98 5.20
CA THR A 374 -20.02 -17.15 4.35
C THR A 374 -18.81 -18.06 4.11
N VAL A 375 -17.62 -17.48 4.15
CA VAL A 375 -16.31 -18.09 3.96
C VAL A 375 -15.39 -17.51 5.03
N PRO A 376 -14.48 -18.31 5.62
CA PRO A 376 -13.41 -17.78 6.44
C PRO A 376 -12.63 -16.66 5.75
N THR A 377 -12.51 -15.53 6.41
CA THR A 377 -11.97 -14.27 5.87
C THR A 377 -10.80 -13.80 6.71
N LEU A 378 -9.61 -13.68 6.10
CA LEU A 378 -8.43 -13.07 6.72
C LEU A 378 -8.18 -11.69 6.12
N THR A 379 -8.78 -10.68 6.71
CA THR A 379 -8.60 -9.27 6.32
C THR A 379 -7.25 -8.77 6.82
N VAL A 380 -6.50 -8.09 5.94
CA VAL A 380 -5.16 -7.59 6.24
C VAL A 380 -5.08 -6.09 5.92
N GLY A 381 -4.52 -5.30 6.81
CA GLY A 381 -4.34 -3.86 6.65
C GLY A 381 -3.03 -3.34 7.24
N GLY A 382 -2.69 -2.09 6.92
CA GLY A 382 -1.53 -1.41 7.46
C GLY A 382 -1.91 -0.10 8.16
N TYR A 383 -1.29 0.21 9.30
CA TYR A 383 -1.48 1.49 9.99
C TYR A 383 -0.91 2.69 9.23
N TYR A 384 -0.10 2.44 8.19
CA TYR A 384 0.41 3.47 7.29
C TYR A 384 -0.05 3.21 5.84
N ASP A 385 -1.18 2.52 5.66
CA ASP A 385 -1.75 2.27 4.33
C ASP A 385 -2.25 3.57 3.72
N GLN A 386 -1.48 4.07 2.76
CA GLN A 386 -1.75 5.36 2.16
C GLN A 386 -2.81 5.35 1.06
N GLU A 387 -3.42 4.20 0.75
CA GLU A 387 -4.40 4.03 -0.33
C GLU A 387 -5.76 3.60 0.21
N ASP A 388 -5.78 2.51 0.97
CA ASP A 388 -6.99 1.80 1.42
C ASP A 388 -7.01 1.67 2.96
N MET A 389 -6.95 2.81 3.68
CA MET A 389 -6.90 2.82 5.15
C MET A 389 -8.21 2.33 5.77
N TRP A 390 -9.34 2.74 5.19
CA TRP A 390 -10.69 2.43 5.67
C TRP A 390 -11.03 0.95 5.48
N GLY A 391 -10.67 0.39 4.34
CA GLY A 391 -11.10 -0.93 3.87
C GLY A 391 -10.96 -2.07 4.87
N PRO A 392 -9.74 -2.40 5.35
CA PRO A 392 -9.54 -3.50 6.29
C PRO A 392 -10.37 -3.38 7.57
N GLN A 393 -10.43 -2.18 8.15
CA GLN A 393 -11.12 -1.94 9.41
C GLN A 393 -12.64 -1.98 9.22
N ALA A 394 -13.15 -1.38 8.14
CA ALA A 394 -14.57 -1.37 7.81
C ALA A 394 -15.11 -2.74 7.42
N GLU A 395 -14.33 -3.55 6.68
CA GLU A 395 -14.69 -4.94 6.34
C GLU A 395 -14.83 -5.78 7.60
N TYR A 396 -13.82 -5.76 8.48
CA TYR A 396 -13.86 -6.51 9.73
C TYR A 396 -15.02 -6.06 10.62
N ALA A 397 -15.20 -4.74 10.82
CA ALA A 397 -16.29 -4.20 11.63
C ALA A 397 -17.69 -4.53 11.07
N ALA A 398 -17.84 -4.67 9.74
CA ALA A 398 -19.09 -5.06 9.11
C ALA A 398 -19.39 -6.57 9.28
N LEU A 399 -18.37 -7.42 9.25
CA LEU A 399 -18.49 -8.87 9.37
C LEU A 399 -18.62 -9.36 10.81
N GLU A 400 -17.95 -8.70 11.76
CA GLU A 400 -17.84 -9.10 13.16
C GLU A 400 -19.22 -9.36 13.83
N PRO A 401 -20.25 -8.51 13.68
CA PRO A 401 -21.58 -8.79 14.25
C PRO A 401 -22.27 -10.04 13.68
N HIS A 402 -21.74 -10.61 12.61
CA HIS A 402 -22.24 -11.78 11.91
C HIS A 402 -21.35 -13.02 12.07
N ASP A 403 -20.25 -12.93 12.82
CA ASP A 403 -19.26 -13.99 12.93
C ASP A 403 -19.52 -14.97 14.09
N ALA A 404 -20.60 -15.75 13.98
CA ALA A 404 -20.94 -16.74 15.00
C ALA A 404 -19.94 -17.92 15.10
N LYS A 405 -18.94 -18.00 14.22
CA LYS A 405 -18.00 -19.12 14.13
C LYS A 405 -16.54 -18.75 14.39
N HIS A 406 -16.23 -17.48 14.63
CA HIS A 406 -14.85 -16.98 14.72
C HIS A 406 -14.07 -17.32 13.44
N GLU A 407 -14.65 -16.95 12.29
CA GLU A 407 -14.11 -17.14 10.95
C GLU A 407 -13.80 -15.80 10.24
N SER A 408 -13.99 -14.66 10.91
CA SER A 408 -13.58 -13.31 10.49
C SER A 408 -12.33 -12.89 11.27
N PHE A 409 -11.20 -12.80 10.57
CA PHE A 409 -9.90 -12.50 11.16
C PHE A 409 -9.35 -11.18 10.64
N LEU A 410 -8.68 -10.42 11.50
CA LEU A 410 -8.01 -9.17 11.15
C LEU A 410 -6.51 -9.23 11.45
N VAL A 411 -5.70 -8.73 10.51
CA VAL A 411 -4.27 -8.49 10.73
C VAL A 411 -3.91 -7.05 10.38
N LEU A 412 -3.48 -6.28 11.38
CA LEU A 412 -3.00 -4.91 11.19
C LEU A 412 -1.50 -4.83 11.48
N GLY A 413 -0.70 -4.37 10.52
CA GLY A 413 0.75 -4.26 10.68
C GLY A 413 1.27 -2.84 10.47
N PRO A 414 2.58 -2.61 10.71
CA PRO A 414 3.19 -1.29 10.57
C PRO A 414 3.60 -1.08 9.11
N TRP A 415 2.64 -1.25 8.21
CA TRP A 415 2.89 -1.33 6.77
C TRP A 415 2.26 -0.17 6.04
N ARG A 416 2.97 0.27 5.00
CA ARG A 416 2.34 0.94 3.87
C ARG A 416 1.59 -0.04 2.98
N HIS A 417 0.84 0.49 2.03
CA HIS A 417 0.01 -0.29 1.13
C HIS A 417 0.76 -1.48 0.48
N GLY A 418 0.25 -2.71 0.72
CA GLY A 418 0.80 -3.97 0.22
C GLY A 418 2.10 -4.47 0.85
N TYR A 419 2.69 -3.72 1.77
CA TYR A 419 4.10 -3.90 2.17
C TYR A 419 4.33 -5.06 3.15
N TRP A 420 3.28 -5.69 3.68
CA TRP A 420 3.36 -6.99 4.36
C TRP A 420 3.95 -8.10 3.48
N SER A 421 3.86 -7.94 2.15
CA SER A 421 4.54 -8.80 1.19
C SER A 421 6.06 -8.70 1.27
N SER A 422 6.66 -7.69 1.90
CA SER A 422 8.11 -7.43 1.96
C SER A 422 8.83 -8.20 3.08
N SER A 423 10.13 -8.44 2.93
CA SER A 423 11.00 -8.91 4.02
C SER A 423 11.81 -7.78 4.67
N SER A 424 11.50 -6.52 4.35
CA SER A 424 12.14 -5.37 4.97
C SER A 424 11.79 -5.28 6.47
N ARG A 425 12.76 -4.82 7.25
CA ARG A 425 12.61 -4.39 8.64
C ARG A 425 12.39 -2.88 8.78
N HIS A 426 12.37 -2.17 7.66
CA HIS A 426 12.24 -0.72 7.61
C HIS A 426 10.98 -0.26 6.88
N LEU A 427 10.41 0.83 7.36
CA LEU A 427 9.44 1.66 6.65
C LEU A 427 9.89 3.12 6.71
N GLY A 428 10.29 3.68 5.57
CA GLY A 428 10.94 4.99 5.55
C GLY A 428 12.20 5.00 6.42
N ASN A 429 12.26 5.92 7.38
CA ASN A 429 13.36 6.00 8.36
C ASN A 429 13.18 5.08 9.58
N LEU A 430 12.02 4.45 9.75
CA LEU A 430 11.71 3.61 10.91
C LEU A 430 12.41 2.25 10.76
N ASP A 431 13.20 1.84 11.77
CA ASP A 431 13.72 0.47 11.91
C ASP A 431 12.95 -0.27 13.02
N TYR A 432 12.28 -1.36 12.65
CA TYR A 432 11.51 -2.18 13.56
C TYR A 432 12.34 -3.28 14.23
N GLY A 433 13.63 -3.41 13.89
CA GLY A 433 14.54 -4.36 14.50
C GLY A 433 14.44 -5.80 13.96
N ALA A 434 13.40 -6.11 13.18
CA ALA A 434 13.17 -7.38 12.49
C ALA A 434 12.22 -7.20 11.30
N PRO A 435 12.15 -8.17 10.35
CA PRO A 435 11.24 -8.09 9.20
C PRO A 435 9.77 -8.00 9.61
N ILE A 436 9.11 -6.89 9.28
CA ILE A 436 7.75 -6.59 9.74
C ILE A 436 6.67 -7.42 9.04
N GLY A 437 6.95 -7.98 7.85
CA GLY A 437 5.98 -8.82 7.12
C GLY A 437 6.14 -10.33 7.34
N LYS A 438 7.30 -10.79 7.84
CA LYS A 438 7.65 -12.23 7.83
C LYS A 438 6.81 -13.05 8.80
N GLU A 439 6.56 -12.53 10.00
CA GLU A 439 5.73 -13.22 10.98
C GLU A 439 4.30 -13.41 10.46
N PHE A 440 3.68 -12.35 9.93
CA PHE A 440 2.38 -12.44 9.26
C PHE A 440 2.36 -13.53 8.19
N ARG A 441 3.27 -13.47 7.20
CA ARG A 441 3.23 -14.43 6.08
C ARG A 441 3.47 -15.87 6.51
N THR A 442 4.41 -16.09 7.42
CA THR A 442 4.82 -17.45 7.83
C THR A 442 3.89 -18.06 8.89
N GLN A 443 3.47 -17.28 9.88
CA GLN A 443 2.74 -17.78 11.05
C GLN A 443 1.23 -17.59 10.94
N ILE A 444 0.75 -16.69 10.08
CA ILE A 444 -0.68 -16.38 9.95
C ILE A 444 -1.16 -16.73 8.54
N GLU A 445 -0.74 -16.00 7.50
CA GLU A 445 -1.26 -16.15 6.12
C GLU A 445 -1.08 -17.58 5.58
N ALA A 446 0.15 -18.12 5.62
CA ALA A 446 0.42 -19.45 5.11
C ALA A 446 -0.33 -20.55 5.88
N LYS A 447 -0.49 -20.38 7.20
CA LYS A 447 -1.21 -21.34 8.05
C LYS A 447 -2.72 -21.26 7.85
N PHE A 448 -3.27 -20.05 7.71
CA PHE A 448 -4.67 -19.81 7.39
C PHE A 448 -5.08 -20.52 6.11
N PHE A 449 -4.35 -20.28 5.01
CA PHE A 449 -4.66 -20.96 3.75
C PHE A 449 -4.44 -22.47 3.83
N ALA A 450 -3.40 -22.94 4.53
CA ALA A 450 -3.20 -24.37 4.71
C ALA A 450 -4.36 -25.02 5.50
N HIS A 451 -4.82 -24.37 6.58
CA HIS A 451 -5.92 -24.84 7.40
C HIS A 451 -7.20 -25.06 6.57
N TYR A 452 -7.65 -24.02 5.87
CA TYR A 452 -8.92 -24.08 5.17
C TYR A 452 -8.84 -24.82 3.82
N LEU A 453 -7.69 -24.78 3.14
CA LEU A 453 -7.56 -25.34 1.79
C LEU A 453 -6.91 -26.73 1.71
N LYS A 454 -6.13 -27.14 2.72
CA LYS A 454 -5.36 -28.39 2.69
C LYS A 454 -5.70 -29.36 3.81
N ASP A 455 -5.95 -28.88 5.01
CA ASP A 455 -6.23 -29.76 6.13
C ASP A 455 -7.52 -30.56 5.89
N ALA A 456 -7.56 -31.75 6.48
CA ALA A 456 -8.79 -32.51 6.53
C ALA A 456 -9.84 -31.71 7.31
N GLU A 457 -11.11 -31.79 6.90
CA GLU A 457 -12.19 -31.07 7.56
C GLU A 457 -12.23 -31.42 9.06
N GLY A 458 -12.29 -30.38 9.91
CA GLY A 458 -12.24 -30.52 11.37
C GLY A 458 -10.86 -30.81 11.97
N SER A 459 -9.77 -30.80 11.17
CA SER A 459 -8.39 -30.88 11.68
C SER A 459 -7.69 -29.53 11.59
N ASN A 460 -6.65 -29.33 12.43
CA ASN A 460 -5.78 -28.15 12.40
C ASN A 460 -4.32 -28.61 12.33
N ALA A 461 -3.99 -29.39 11.30
CA ALA A 461 -2.65 -29.93 11.11
C ALA A 461 -1.65 -28.83 10.72
N SER A 462 -2.11 -27.75 10.10
CA SER A 462 -1.30 -26.57 9.79
C SER A 462 -0.95 -25.73 11.03
N GLY A 463 -1.69 -25.90 12.13
CA GLY A 463 -1.51 -25.14 13.37
C GLY A 463 -1.86 -23.66 13.21
N PHE A 464 -2.88 -23.35 12.42
CA PHE A 464 -3.46 -22.01 12.38
C PHE A 464 -4.09 -21.73 13.74
N ASP A 465 -3.58 -20.69 14.39
CA ASP A 465 -3.97 -20.29 15.73
C ASP A 465 -4.03 -18.77 15.68
N LEU A 466 -5.22 -18.25 15.44
CA LEU A 466 -5.61 -16.86 15.54
C LEU A 466 -7.05 -16.88 16.04
N GLU A 467 -7.33 -16.16 17.12
CA GLU A 467 -8.69 -16.02 17.63
C GLU A 467 -9.43 -15.10 16.67
N ASP A 468 -9.24 -13.78 16.78
CA ASP A 468 -9.84 -12.85 15.82
C ASP A 468 -8.79 -11.91 15.24
N THR A 469 -7.95 -11.26 16.07
CA THR A 469 -7.03 -10.22 15.59
C THR A 469 -5.56 -10.44 15.97
N ALA A 470 -4.67 -10.16 15.02
CA ALA A 470 -3.25 -9.93 15.27
C ALA A 470 -2.88 -8.50 14.85
N SER A 471 -2.32 -7.72 15.76
CA SER A 471 -1.91 -6.33 15.50
C SER A 471 -0.45 -6.13 15.85
N PHE A 472 0.30 -5.43 15.00
CA PHE A 472 1.66 -5.00 15.36
C PHE A 472 1.60 -3.68 16.11
N GLN A 473 1.90 -3.72 17.40
CA GLN A 473 1.95 -2.52 18.24
C GLN A 473 3.21 -1.70 17.92
N THR A 474 3.02 -0.65 17.14
CA THR A 474 4.07 0.32 16.78
C THR A 474 4.61 1.03 18.04
N GLY A 475 5.86 1.49 18.00
CA GLY A 475 6.57 2.04 19.17
C GLY A 475 7.10 0.98 20.14
N SER A 476 6.32 -0.07 20.44
CA SER A 476 6.80 -1.25 21.18
C SER A 476 7.58 -2.24 20.29
N ASN A 477 7.28 -2.24 18.99
CA ASN A 477 7.78 -3.17 17.98
C ASN A 477 7.46 -4.64 18.29
N THR A 478 6.23 -4.92 18.72
CA THR A 478 5.79 -6.28 19.06
C THR A 478 4.43 -6.63 18.47
N TRP A 479 4.28 -7.86 18.00
CA TRP A 479 2.97 -8.42 17.67
C TRP A 479 2.15 -8.65 18.94
N LYS A 480 0.89 -8.23 18.90
CA LYS A 480 -0.16 -8.44 19.87
C LYS A 480 -1.26 -9.28 19.26
N ARG A 481 -1.96 -10.02 20.11
CA ARG A 481 -3.11 -10.84 19.75
C ARG A 481 -4.27 -10.42 20.61
N TYR A 482 -5.43 -10.25 19.99
CA TYR A 482 -6.64 -9.80 20.63
C TYR A 482 -7.81 -10.70 20.24
N ALA A 483 -8.72 -10.90 21.19
CA ALA A 483 -9.94 -11.68 20.98
C ALA A 483 -10.99 -10.92 20.15
N GLN A 484 -10.81 -9.61 19.97
CA GLN A 484 -11.59 -8.73 19.08
C GLN A 484 -10.75 -7.46 18.86
N PHE A 485 -11.08 -6.65 17.87
CA PHE A 485 -10.45 -5.34 17.68
C PHE A 485 -11.47 -4.24 17.36
N PRO A 486 -11.40 -3.07 18.02
CA PRO A 486 -10.50 -2.70 19.12
C PRO A 486 -10.62 -3.60 20.36
N PRO A 487 -9.52 -3.80 21.13
CA PRO A 487 -9.54 -4.68 22.29
C PRO A 487 -10.36 -4.09 23.44
N ASP A 488 -10.96 -4.98 24.23
CA ASP A 488 -11.58 -4.61 25.50
C ASP A 488 -10.55 -4.00 26.47
N GLY A 489 -11.00 -3.03 27.26
CA GLY A 489 -10.21 -2.43 28.33
C GLY A 489 -9.51 -1.11 27.98
N ALA A 490 -9.56 -0.68 26.72
CA ALA A 490 -9.18 0.68 26.36
C ALA A 490 -10.10 1.71 27.04
N GLN A 491 -9.51 2.69 27.72
CA GLN A 491 -10.21 3.80 28.35
C GLN A 491 -10.15 5.02 27.45
N VAL A 492 -11.24 5.30 26.76
CA VAL A 492 -11.39 6.51 25.94
C VAL A 492 -11.28 7.74 26.84
N THR A 493 -10.24 8.54 26.62
CA THR A 493 -9.89 9.69 27.45
C THR A 493 -9.70 10.92 26.58
N ALA A 494 -10.31 12.04 26.97
CA ALA A 494 -10.18 13.30 26.25
C ALA A 494 -8.79 13.92 26.44
N LEU A 495 -8.14 14.25 25.33
CA LEU A 495 -6.90 15.01 25.24
C LEU A 495 -7.24 16.40 24.70
N HIS A 496 -7.39 17.36 25.61
CA HIS A 496 -7.94 18.69 25.33
C HIS A 496 -6.93 19.60 24.63
N LEU A 497 -7.42 20.38 23.66
CA LEU A 497 -6.65 21.35 22.87
C LEU A 497 -6.71 22.74 23.51
N GLU A 498 -5.86 23.00 24.50
CA GLU A 498 -5.88 24.25 25.26
C GLU A 498 -5.13 25.42 24.59
N GLY A 499 -5.31 26.62 25.13
CA GLY A 499 -4.58 27.82 24.72
C GLY A 499 -3.05 27.69 24.85
N GLU A 500 -2.33 28.55 24.13
CA GLU A 500 -0.85 28.56 24.06
C GLU A 500 -0.23 27.28 23.45
N GLY A 501 -1.01 26.48 22.71
CA GLY A 501 -0.52 25.28 22.03
C GLY A 501 -0.22 24.12 22.99
N LYS A 502 -1.04 23.95 24.03
CA LYS A 502 -0.87 22.92 25.06
C LYS A 502 -1.92 21.83 24.94
N LEU A 503 -1.50 20.58 25.14
CA LEU A 503 -2.41 19.47 25.37
C LEU A 503 -2.60 19.25 26.87
N SER A 504 -3.78 18.81 27.28
CA SER A 504 -4.12 18.55 28.68
C SER A 504 -5.05 17.34 28.80
N TRP A 505 -4.92 16.59 29.88
CA TRP A 505 -5.85 15.51 30.27
C TRP A 505 -6.94 15.99 31.23
N VAL A 506 -6.92 17.27 31.58
CA VAL A 506 -7.85 17.89 32.52
C VAL A 506 -8.76 18.83 31.76
N ASP A 507 -10.05 18.80 32.08
CA ASP A 507 -11.04 19.69 31.48
C ASP A 507 -10.59 21.16 31.46
N PRO A 508 -10.86 21.89 30.37
CA PRO A 508 -10.42 23.27 30.22
C PRO A 508 -11.07 24.16 31.29
N LYS A 509 -10.22 24.80 32.10
CA LYS A 509 -10.68 25.74 33.15
C LYS A 509 -10.81 27.17 32.68
N THR A 510 -10.08 27.52 31.62
CA THR A 510 -10.03 28.88 31.07
C THR A 510 -10.38 28.82 29.59
N PRO A 511 -11.48 29.49 29.16
CA PRO A 511 -11.82 29.60 27.76
C PRO A 511 -10.65 30.13 26.93
N SER A 512 -10.37 29.45 25.82
CA SER A 512 -9.28 29.80 24.92
C SER A 512 -9.63 29.49 23.48
N THR A 513 -8.92 30.13 22.56
CA THR A 513 -9.06 29.89 21.12
C THR A 513 -7.70 29.90 20.46
N THR A 514 -7.53 29.04 19.46
CA THR A 514 -6.36 29.04 18.58
C THR A 514 -6.82 29.30 17.15
N ALA A 515 -6.24 30.32 16.50
CA ALA A 515 -6.64 30.72 15.16
C ALA A 515 -5.46 30.70 14.18
N TYR A 516 -5.73 30.25 12.96
CA TYR A 516 -4.79 30.30 11.83
C TYR A 516 -5.53 30.74 10.57
N THR A 517 -4.80 31.27 9.58
CA THR A 517 -5.39 31.65 8.29
C THR A 517 -4.98 30.64 7.24
N SER A 518 -5.96 29.92 6.70
CA SER A 518 -5.77 29.00 5.59
C SER A 518 -5.96 29.75 4.27
N ASP A 519 -4.97 29.66 3.38
CA ASP A 519 -4.97 30.31 2.06
C ASP A 519 -4.89 29.25 0.96
N PRO A 520 -5.97 29.00 0.20
CA PRO A 520 -5.94 28.06 -0.92
C PRO A 520 -4.96 28.47 -2.04
N GLY A 521 -4.47 29.70 -2.07
CA GLY A 521 -3.40 30.16 -2.96
C GLY A 521 -1.99 29.71 -2.52
N ASN A 522 -1.83 29.29 -1.26
CA ASN A 522 -0.57 28.78 -0.71
C ASN A 522 -0.84 27.55 0.19
N PRO A 523 -1.40 26.45 -0.36
CA PRO A 523 -1.81 25.31 0.45
C PRO A 523 -0.60 24.60 1.08
N ILE A 524 -0.85 23.89 2.17
CA ILE A 524 0.16 23.08 2.87
C ILE A 524 0.43 21.82 2.04
N PRO A 525 1.70 21.57 1.65
CA PRO A 525 2.05 20.35 0.94
C PRO A 525 1.86 19.10 1.83
N TYR A 526 1.33 18.02 1.28
CA TYR A 526 1.13 16.78 2.04
C TYR A 526 2.41 15.99 2.34
N ARG A 527 3.45 16.23 1.53
CA ARG A 527 4.79 15.65 1.64
C ARG A 527 5.83 16.60 1.06
N HIS A 528 7.11 16.26 1.18
CA HIS A 528 8.18 17.09 0.64
C HIS A 528 8.04 17.37 -0.86
N ARG A 529 8.26 18.63 -1.25
CA ARG A 529 8.33 19.05 -2.65
C ARG A 529 9.75 18.84 -3.22
N PRO A 530 9.90 18.52 -4.52
CA PRO A 530 8.84 18.36 -5.52
C PRO A 530 8.09 17.04 -5.39
N ILE A 531 6.82 17.02 -5.82
CA ILE A 531 5.89 15.90 -5.74
C ILE A 531 5.81 15.21 -7.11
N GLN A 532 6.14 13.92 -7.18
CA GLN A 532 6.11 13.12 -8.42
C GLN A 532 4.71 12.57 -8.71
N PRO A 533 4.40 12.14 -9.96
CA PRO A 533 3.24 11.31 -10.23
C PRO A 533 3.22 10.06 -9.35
N THR A 534 2.02 9.67 -8.92
CA THR A 534 1.77 8.70 -7.83
C THR A 534 2.60 7.42 -7.98
N TYR A 535 2.55 6.78 -9.16
CA TYR A 535 3.22 5.51 -9.46
C TYR A 535 4.46 5.62 -10.36
N SER A 536 4.98 6.84 -10.55
CA SER A 536 6.20 7.02 -11.35
C SER A 536 7.45 6.52 -10.62
N ASP A 537 8.47 6.12 -11.39
CA ASP A 537 9.77 5.75 -10.85
C ASP A 537 10.34 6.85 -9.95
N GLY A 538 10.74 6.48 -8.72
CA GLY A 538 11.30 7.41 -7.73
C GLY A 538 10.26 8.20 -6.93
N SER A 539 8.95 7.99 -7.16
CA SER A 539 7.88 8.59 -6.36
C SER A 539 8.02 8.24 -4.88
N GLN A 540 7.88 9.25 -4.01
CA GLN A 540 7.84 9.05 -2.56
C GLN A 540 6.42 8.73 -2.04
N TRP A 541 5.50 8.31 -2.92
CA TRP A 541 4.07 8.14 -2.57
C TRP A 541 3.93 7.12 -1.47
N PHE A 542 4.64 6.03 -1.63
CA PHE A 542 4.61 4.90 -0.74
C PHE A 542 4.95 5.19 0.73
N ASN A 543 5.73 6.22 1.03
CA ASN A 543 6.23 6.45 2.40
C ASN A 543 5.70 7.74 3.04
N TRP A 544 4.75 8.45 2.40
CA TRP A 544 4.39 9.81 2.80
C TRP A 544 3.79 9.90 4.21
N LEU A 545 3.06 8.87 4.64
CA LEU A 545 2.51 8.76 6.00
C LEU A 545 3.59 8.62 7.08
N THR A 546 4.74 8.08 6.70
CA THR A 546 5.93 7.95 7.55
C THR A 546 6.99 9.00 7.21
N GLU A 547 6.61 10.16 6.69
CA GLU A 547 7.53 11.30 6.53
C GLU A 547 7.49 12.22 7.75
N ASP A 548 8.64 12.83 8.05
CA ASP A 548 8.80 13.76 9.16
C ASP A 548 7.97 15.02 8.95
N GLN A 549 7.02 15.32 9.85
CA GLN A 549 6.15 16.48 9.72
C GLN A 549 6.84 17.83 9.98
N ARG A 550 8.09 17.84 10.45
CA ARG A 550 8.83 19.09 10.72
C ARG A 550 8.97 20.04 9.54
N PHE A 551 8.85 19.54 8.32
CA PHE A 551 8.91 20.36 7.10
C PHE A 551 7.76 21.37 7.00
N VAL A 552 6.64 21.15 7.71
CA VAL A 552 5.50 22.08 7.76
C VAL A 552 5.34 22.78 9.11
N THR A 553 5.92 22.29 10.20
CA THR A 553 5.74 22.84 11.57
C THR A 553 6.03 24.35 11.68
N GLY A 554 6.93 24.90 10.84
CA GLY A 554 7.25 26.34 10.85
C GLY A 554 6.22 27.24 10.17
N ARG A 555 5.17 26.67 9.56
CA ARG A 555 4.13 27.42 8.87
C ARG A 555 3.15 28.08 9.86
N LYS A 556 2.44 29.10 9.38
CA LYS A 556 1.51 29.92 10.20
C LYS A 556 0.03 29.65 9.89
N ASP A 557 -0.22 28.77 8.94
CA ASP A 557 -1.55 28.37 8.45
C ASP A 557 -1.96 26.99 8.99
N LEU A 558 -1.35 26.58 10.10
CA LEU A 558 -1.71 25.41 10.90
C LEU A 558 -1.63 25.78 12.40
N ALA A 559 -2.24 24.96 13.23
CA ALA A 559 -2.16 25.02 14.68
C ALA A 559 -1.53 23.74 15.24
N LEU A 560 -0.70 23.88 16.27
CA LEU A 560 0.01 22.78 16.91
C LEU A 560 -0.17 22.85 18.42
N TRP A 561 -0.51 21.72 19.02
CA TRP A 561 -0.58 21.53 20.46
C TRP A 561 0.35 20.40 20.87
N LYS A 562 0.89 20.48 22.09
CA LYS A 562 1.80 19.46 22.61
C LYS A 562 1.63 19.16 24.09
N LEU A 563 1.87 17.91 24.47
CA LEU A 563 2.19 17.54 25.84
C LEU A 563 3.65 17.90 26.16
N PRO A 564 4.03 18.00 27.45
CA PRO A 564 5.42 17.84 27.85
C PRO A 564 5.94 16.44 27.49
N PRO A 565 7.28 16.24 27.43
CA PRO A 565 7.85 14.91 27.24
C PRO A 565 7.28 13.90 28.25
N LEU A 566 6.85 12.75 27.75
CA LEU A 566 6.21 11.71 28.54
C LEU A 566 7.18 11.13 29.57
N LYS A 567 6.74 10.98 30.81
CA LYS A 567 7.56 10.34 31.86
C LYS A 567 7.50 8.82 31.82
N LYS A 568 6.45 8.26 31.21
CA LYS A 568 6.17 6.83 31.07
C LYS A 568 5.59 6.57 29.69
N ASP A 569 5.68 5.32 29.23
CA ASP A 569 5.04 4.87 28.00
C ASP A 569 3.51 5.10 28.05
N MET A 570 2.94 5.64 26.97
CA MET A 570 1.50 5.79 26.77
C MET A 570 1.05 4.82 25.68
N ILE A 571 0.17 3.89 26.03
CA ILE A 571 -0.30 2.83 25.13
C ILE A 571 -1.67 3.21 24.61
N VAL A 572 -1.76 3.43 23.29
CA VAL A 572 -2.97 3.78 22.57
C VAL A 572 -3.36 2.62 21.68
N THR A 573 -4.51 2.00 21.94
CA THR A 573 -5.00 0.88 21.12
C THR A 573 -6.51 1.01 20.90
N GLY A 574 -6.93 1.12 19.64
CA GLY A 574 -8.31 1.32 19.20
C GLY A 574 -8.54 2.64 18.45
N GLU A 575 -9.80 3.05 18.36
CA GLU A 575 -10.22 4.21 17.56
C GLU A 575 -9.80 5.54 18.20
N VAL A 576 -9.05 6.35 17.45
CA VAL A 576 -8.80 7.76 17.80
C VAL A 576 -9.87 8.60 17.13
N THR A 577 -10.60 9.43 17.88
CA THR A 577 -11.62 10.33 17.33
C THR A 577 -11.23 11.79 17.52
N ALA A 578 -11.30 12.60 16.47
CA ALA A 578 -11.27 14.05 16.59
C ALA A 578 -12.67 14.55 17.00
N ASP A 579 -12.74 15.39 18.05
CA ASP A 579 -13.94 16.08 18.48
C ASP A 579 -13.61 17.58 18.60
N VAL A 580 -13.66 18.27 17.46
CA VAL A 580 -13.09 19.62 17.30
C VAL A 580 -14.21 20.63 17.05
N PHE A 581 -14.32 21.62 17.93
CA PHE A 581 -15.21 22.76 17.77
C PHE A 581 -14.47 23.90 17.07
N ALA A 582 -14.89 24.23 15.85
CA ALA A 582 -14.24 25.25 15.05
C ALA A 582 -15.23 26.18 14.34
N SER A 583 -14.81 27.41 14.09
CA SER A 583 -15.50 28.35 13.20
C SER A 583 -14.59 28.77 12.04
N SER A 584 -15.20 29.17 10.94
CA SER A 584 -14.49 29.67 9.76
C SER A 584 -15.03 31.04 9.36
N SER A 585 -14.14 31.95 8.95
CA SER A 585 -14.56 33.21 8.30
C SER A 585 -15.11 32.99 6.87
N GLY A 586 -14.98 31.78 6.33
CA GLY A 586 -15.53 31.35 5.04
C GLY A 586 -16.96 30.80 5.15
N THR A 587 -17.34 29.99 4.16
CA THR A 587 -18.63 29.26 4.11
C THR A 587 -18.47 27.78 3.75
N ASP A 588 -17.23 27.33 3.58
CA ASP A 588 -16.79 25.93 3.45
C ASP A 588 -15.36 25.87 4.06
N ASN A 589 -14.86 24.71 4.44
CA ASN A 589 -13.45 24.45 4.78
C ASN A 589 -13.21 22.94 4.88
N ASP A 590 -11.97 22.51 4.67
CA ASP A 590 -11.54 21.19 5.09
C ASP A 590 -10.87 21.29 6.47
N MET A 591 -10.89 20.21 7.24
CA MET A 591 -10.25 20.08 8.55
C MET A 591 -9.38 18.83 8.54
N VAL A 592 -8.07 19.01 8.58
CA VAL A 592 -7.10 17.93 8.71
C VAL A 592 -6.66 17.89 10.16
N VAL A 593 -6.74 16.73 10.80
CA VAL A 593 -6.27 16.51 12.17
C VAL A 593 -5.22 15.41 12.13
N LYS A 594 -4.09 15.63 12.79
CA LYS A 594 -3.00 14.64 12.92
C LYS A 594 -2.64 14.44 14.39
N LEU A 595 -2.53 13.19 14.80
CA LEU A 595 -1.89 12.77 16.05
C LEU A 595 -0.46 12.33 15.71
N ILE A 596 0.53 12.94 16.37
CA ILE A 596 1.93 12.79 16.01
C ILE A 596 2.74 12.35 17.23
N ASP A 597 3.61 11.36 17.03
CA ASP A 597 4.68 10.97 17.96
C ASP A 597 5.97 11.73 17.61
N GLN A 598 6.35 12.68 18.46
CA GLN A 598 7.63 13.36 18.36
C GLN A 598 8.70 12.61 19.17
N TYR A 599 9.70 12.11 18.47
CA TYR A 599 10.87 11.45 19.04
C TYR A 599 11.75 12.44 19.84
N PRO A 600 12.57 11.96 20.80
CA PRO A 600 13.45 12.79 21.59
C PRO A 600 14.47 13.56 20.73
N GLU A 601 14.84 14.76 21.15
CA GLU A 601 15.87 15.57 20.46
C GLU A 601 17.27 14.96 20.52
N ASP A 602 17.49 14.05 21.48
CA ASP A 602 18.75 13.36 21.73
C ASP A 602 18.71 11.87 21.32
N ASP A 603 17.79 11.48 20.42
CA ASP A 603 17.74 10.13 19.85
C ASP A 603 19.12 9.65 19.34
N ALA A 604 19.39 8.37 19.56
CA ALA A 604 20.64 7.73 19.16
C ALA A 604 20.81 7.72 17.64
N ASP A 605 19.73 7.50 16.88
CA ASP A 605 19.74 7.69 15.43
C ASP A 605 19.56 9.18 15.13
N SER A 606 20.56 9.77 14.46
CA SER A 606 20.54 11.18 14.10
C SER A 606 19.40 11.54 13.14
N LYS A 607 18.85 10.58 12.39
CA LYS A 607 17.67 10.78 11.54
C LYS A 607 16.39 10.92 12.35
N MET A 608 16.34 10.30 13.53
CA MET A 608 15.15 10.24 14.39
C MET A 608 15.09 11.36 15.44
N ARG A 609 16.18 12.11 15.65
CA ARG A 609 16.20 13.24 16.60
C ARG A 609 15.11 14.24 16.30
N GLY A 610 14.16 14.42 17.22
CA GLY A 610 13.02 15.33 17.09
C GLY A 610 12.05 14.99 15.96
N TYR A 611 12.16 13.78 15.38
CA TYR A 611 11.35 13.34 14.25
C TYR A 611 9.87 13.33 14.62
N GLN A 612 9.01 13.87 13.75
CA GLN A 612 7.57 13.94 13.97
C GLN A 612 6.86 12.91 13.07
N LEU A 613 6.59 11.74 13.64
CA LEU A 613 5.89 10.64 12.96
C LEU A 613 4.38 10.82 13.12
N MET A 614 3.62 10.89 12.02
CA MET A 614 2.16 10.81 12.09
C MET A 614 1.75 9.39 12.47
N ILE A 615 0.88 9.27 13.47
CA ILE A 615 0.40 7.99 14.01
C ILE A 615 -1.05 7.74 13.59
N ASN A 616 -1.86 8.80 13.59
CA ASN A 616 -3.20 8.83 13.06
C ASN A 616 -3.44 10.18 12.39
N GLU A 617 -4.20 10.17 11.31
CA GLU A 617 -4.51 11.37 10.57
C GLU A 617 -5.77 11.18 9.75
N GLU A 618 -6.56 12.23 9.61
CA GLU A 618 -7.66 12.24 8.67
C GLU A 618 -8.06 13.68 8.31
N ILE A 619 -8.64 13.82 7.12
CA ILE A 619 -9.27 15.03 6.62
C ILE A 619 -10.79 14.88 6.63
N PHE A 620 -11.48 15.96 7.00
CA PHE A 620 -12.93 16.06 6.92
C PHE A 620 -13.35 17.30 6.13
N ARG A 621 -14.27 17.13 5.17
CA ARG A 621 -14.76 18.24 4.35
C ARG A 621 -16.05 18.85 4.93
N GLY A 622 -15.93 20.09 5.44
CA GLY A 622 -16.92 20.74 6.33
C GLY A 622 -18.32 20.92 5.77
N ARG A 623 -18.50 21.03 4.45
CA ARG A 623 -19.84 21.00 3.82
C ARG A 623 -20.68 19.77 4.16
N TYR A 624 -20.06 18.67 4.61
CA TYR A 624 -20.72 17.40 4.91
C TYR A 624 -21.04 17.17 6.40
N LEU A 625 -20.84 18.16 7.27
CA LEU A 625 -21.14 18.04 8.71
C LEU A 625 -22.60 17.68 9.02
N ASP A 626 -23.54 18.03 8.14
CA ASP A 626 -24.98 17.72 8.30
C ASP A 626 -25.40 16.42 7.58
N GLY A 627 -24.46 15.73 6.92
CA GLY A 627 -24.69 14.52 6.12
C GLY A 627 -23.90 14.49 4.81
N PHE A 628 -23.27 13.35 4.53
CA PHE A 628 -22.43 13.14 3.34
C PHE A 628 -23.19 13.20 2.01
N ASP A 629 -24.51 12.95 2.00
CA ASP A 629 -25.38 13.06 0.83
C ASP A 629 -25.92 14.49 0.60
N LYS A 630 -25.72 15.41 1.56
CA LYS A 630 -26.36 16.72 1.61
C LYS A 630 -25.36 17.83 1.94
N PRO A 631 -24.50 18.23 0.98
CA PRO A 631 -23.56 19.32 1.21
C PRO A 631 -24.30 20.62 1.51
N ARG A 632 -23.85 21.34 2.54
CA ARG A 632 -24.44 22.64 2.94
C ARG A 632 -23.36 23.67 3.21
N ALA A 633 -23.68 24.93 2.86
CA ALA A 633 -22.86 26.06 3.24
C ALA A 633 -22.84 26.21 4.76
N MET A 634 -21.65 26.41 5.32
CA MET A 634 -21.49 26.82 6.70
C MET A 634 -21.80 28.32 6.84
N ARG A 635 -22.38 28.69 7.98
CA ARG A 635 -22.56 30.10 8.33
C ARG A 635 -21.23 30.66 8.83
N THR A 636 -20.77 31.75 8.21
CA THR A 636 -19.54 32.46 8.62
C THR A 636 -19.55 32.77 10.11
N GLY A 637 -18.45 32.42 10.79
CA GLY A 637 -18.23 32.64 12.22
C GLY A 637 -19.08 31.76 13.15
N ALA A 638 -19.91 30.84 12.63
CA ALA A 638 -20.61 29.89 13.47
C ALA A 638 -19.64 28.79 13.93
N VAL A 639 -19.66 28.49 15.24
CA VAL A 639 -18.94 27.33 15.79
C VAL A 639 -19.69 26.06 15.37
N ARG A 640 -18.94 25.09 14.85
CA ARG A 640 -19.42 23.79 14.39
C ARG A 640 -18.54 22.70 15.00
N GLU A 641 -19.15 21.60 15.40
CA GLU A 641 -18.47 20.39 15.85
C GLU A 641 -18.04 19.57 14.62
N TYR A 642 -16.75 19.24 14.54
CA TYR A 642 -16.16 18.28 13.62
C TYR A 642 -15.85 17.03 14.43
N LYS A 643 -16.71 16.02 14.31
CA LYS A 643 -16.56 14.76 15.02
C LYS A 643 -16.41 13.60 14.05
N PHE A 644 -15.20 13.06 13.95
CA PHE A 644 -14.87 12.01 12.98
C PHE A 644 -13.69 11.16 13.44
N SER A 645 -13.68 9.91 12.97
CA SER A 645 -12.61 8.95 13.24
C SER A 645 -11.31 9.35 12.54
N LEU A 646 -10.18 9.15 13.21
CA LEU A 646 -8.83 9.18 12.65
C LEU A 646 -8.30 7.74 12.44
N HIS A 647 -9.20 6.76 12.40
CA HIS A 647 -8.96 5.32 12.30
C HIS A 647 -8.45 4.67 13.59
N ASP A 648 -8.51 3.34 13.64
CA ASP A 648 -7.90 2.57 14.72
C ASP A 648 -6.38 2.58 14.63
N VAL A 649 -5.75 2.48 15.81
CA VAL A 649 -4.29 2.35 15.94
C VAL A 649 -3.90 1.34 17.01
N ASP A 650 -2.67 0.83 16.95
CA ASP A 650 -2.01 0.17 18.05
C ASP A 650 -0.57 0.69 18.16
N HIS A 651 -0.37 1.64 19.08
CA HIS A 651 0.86 2.41 19.22
C HIS A 651 1.26 2.63 20.67
N VAL A 652 2.58 2.72 20.91
CA VAL A 652 3.15 3.13 22.19
C VAL A 652 4.01 4.36 21.99
N PHE A 653 3.53 5.50 22.48
CA PHE A 653 4.36 6.69 22.65
C PHE A 653 5.32 6.42 23.80
N LYS A 654 6.62 6.37 23.51
CA LYS A 654 7.63 5.98 24.50
C LYS A 654 7.90 7.08 25.53
N ALA A 655 8.33 6.69 26.73
CA ALA A 655 8.88 7.66 27.68
C ALA A 655 10.00 8.49 27.02
N GLY A 656 9.97 9.81 27.22
CA GLY A 656 10.85 10.78 26.56
C GLY A 656 10.28 11.36 25.26
N HIS A 657 9.35 10.68 24.61
CA HIS A 657 8.65 11.20 23.43
C HIS A 657 7.65 12.29 23.81
N THR A 658 7.17 13.03 22.82
CA THR A 658 6.16 14.07 22.98
C THR A 658 4.98 13.82 22.06
N VAL A 659 3.78 13.83 22.62
CA VAL A 659 2.54 13.78 21.84
C VAL A 659 2.24 15.15 21.28
N LEU A 660 2.00 15.23 19.98
CA LEU A 660 1.55 16.44 19.29
C LEU A 660 0.18 16.22 18.65
N VAL A 661 -0.61 17.29 18.57
CA VAL A 661 -1.78 17.37 17.70
C VAL A 661 -1.58 18.53 16.75
N GLU A 662 -1.71 18.28 15.45
CA GLU A 662 -1.66 19.30 14.40
C GLU A 662 -3.04 19.43 13.74
N ILE A 663 -3.50 20.67 13.53
CA ILE A 663 -4.72 20.97 12.78
C ILE A 663 -4.42 21.95 11.65
N GLN A 664 -4.86 21.62 10.44
CA GLN A 664 -4.72 22.45 9.24
C GLN A 664 -5.94 22.33 8.32
N SER A 665 -6.02 23.14 7.26
CA SER A 665 -7.19 23.15 6.34
C SER A 665 -6.87 22.91 4.86
N THR A 666 -5.64 22.51 4.54
CA THR A 666 -5.25 22.07 3.19
C THR A 666 -4.24 20.93 3.30
N TRP A 667 -4.23 20.01 2.34
CA TRP A 667 -3.27 18.89 2.32
C TRP A 667 -2.96 18.47 0.88
N PHE A 668 -2.18 19.33 0.22
CA PHE A 668 -2.18 19.46 -1.23
C PHE A 668 -0.88 18.89 -1.86
N PRO A 669 -0.90 18.39 -3.10
CA PRO A 669 -2.03 18.13 -3.98
C PRO A 669 -2.67 16.76 -3.78
N LEU A 670 -2.41 16.06 -2.66
CA LEU A 670 -3.11 14.80 -2.40
C LEU A 670 -4.62 15.06 -2.42
N TYR A 671 -5.10 15.99 -1.60
CA TYR A 671 -6.49 16.43 -1.63
C TYR A 671 -6.68 17.70 -2.45
N ASP A 672 -7.78 17.80 -3.20
CA ASP A 672 -8.15 19.04 -3.87
C ASP A 672 -8.43 20.15 -2.86
N ARG A 673 -8.10 21.39 -3.22
CA ARG A 673 -8.27 22.53 -2.32
C ARG A 673 -9.76 22.81 -2.13
N ASN A 674 -10.22 22.84 -0.88
CA ASN A 674 -11.47 23.49 -0.55
C ASN A 674 -11.36 25.00 -0.90
N PRO A 675 -12.31 25.59 -1.67
CA PRO A 675 -12.27 27.01 -2.00
C PRO A 675 -12.48 27.92 -0.79
N GLN A 676 -12.95 27.35 0.32
CA GLN A 676 -13.40 28.02 1.55
C GLN A 676 -14.60 28.95 1.35
N THR A 677 -15.16 28.93 0.14
CA THR A 677 -16.47 29.44 -0.20
C THR A 677 -17.33 28.28 -0.68
N PHE A 678 -18.58 28.25 -0.23
CA PHE A 678 -19.48 27.19 -0.66
C PHE A 678 -19.83 27.36 -2.14
N VAL A 679 -19.41 26.39 -2.94
CA VAL A 679 -19.83 26.22 -4.33
C VAL A 679 -20.60 24.91 -4.49
N PRO A 680 -21.49 24.79 -5.52
CA PRO A 680 -22.24 23.56 -5.75
C PRO A 680 -21.35 22.33 -5.91
N ASN A 681 -20.22 22.45 -6.61
CA ASN A 681 -19.23 21.38 -6.78
C ASN A 681 -17.80 21.95 -6.77
N ILE A 682 -17.00 21.54 -5.79
CA ILE A 682 -15.60 21.98 -5.61
C ILE A 682 -14.72 21.60 -6.81
N MET A 683 -14.97 20.44 -7.43
CA MET A 683 -14.21 20.00 -8.60
C MET A 683 -14.38 20.90 -9.82
N THR A 684 -15.39 21.77 -9.80
CA THR A 684 -15.67 22.77 -10.85
C THR A 684 -15.49 24.21 -10.36
N ALA A 685 -14.88 24.40 -9.19
CA ALA A 685 -14.64 25.72 -8.62
C ALA A 685 -13.80 26.59 -9.57
N LYS A 686 -14.12 27.88 -9.61
CA LYS A 686 -13.45 28.88 -10.42
C LYS A 686 -12.34 29.57 -9.62
N PRO A 687 -11.36 30.20 -10.28
CA PRO A 687 -10.29 30.92 -9.60
C PRO A 687 -10.78 31.92 -8.53
N GLU A 688 -11.88 32.63 -8.79
CA GLU A 688 -12.46 33.62 -7.88
C GLU A 688 -13.17 33.03 -6.64
N ASP A 689 -13.46 31.72 -6.64
CA ASP A 689 -14.10 31.04 -5.52
C ASP A 689 -13.09 30.75 -4.38
N TYR A 690 -11.81 30.58 -4.72
CA TYR A 690 -10.74 30.32 -3.76
C TYR A 690 -10.40 31.58 -2.96
N LYS A 691 -10.79 31.61 -1.69
CA LYS A 691 -10.55 32.75 -0.79
C LYS A 691 -9.89 32.31 0.50
N PRO A 692 -8.92 33.06 1.03
CA PRO A 692 -8.41 32.82 2.37
C PRO A 692 -9.52 32.90 3.43
N ALA A 693 -9.39 32.09 4.48
CA ALA A 693 -10.31 32.06 5.60
C ALA A 693 -9.54 31.87 6.89
N THR A 694 -9.97 32.56 7.94
CA THR A 694 -9.46 32.34 9.30
C THR A 694 -10.28 31.23 9.94
N ILE A 695 -9.59 30.18 10.36
CA ILE A 695 -10.14 29.07 11.13
C ILE A 695 -9.81 29.32 12.59
N THR A 696 -10.81 29.19 13.47
CA THR A 696 -10.65 29.35 14.91
C THR A 696 -11.14 28.09 15.61
N VAL A 697 -10.25 27.43 16.34
CA VAL A 697 -10.53 26.26 17.19
C VAL A 697 -10.81 26.74 18.61
N TYR A 698 -11.86 26.22 19.23
CA TYR A 698 -12.36 26.64 20.53
C TYR A 698 -12.06 25.60 21.62
N SER A 699 -11.72 26.08 22.81
CA SER A 699 -11.64 25.24 24.02
C SER A 699 -12.24 26.04 25.17
N ASP A 700 -13.54 25.82 25.39
CA ASP A 700 -14.32 26.37 26.49
C ASP A 700 -15.34 25.32 27.00
N THR A 701 -16.11 25.65 28.04
CA THR A 701 -17.04 24.70 28.67
C THR A 701 -18.18 24.24 27.78
N GLU A 702 -18.53 24.98 26.73
CA GLU A 702 -19.58 24.61 25.77
C GLU A 702 -18.99 24.03 24.47
N HIS A 703 -17.72 24.34 24.17
CA HIS A 703 -16.99 23.98 22.95
C HIS A 703 -15.58 23.49 23.29
N ASP A 704 -15.48 22.27 23.80
CA ASP A 704 -14.21 21.70 24.25
C ASP A 704 -13.57 20.85 23.14
N SER A 705 -12.73 21.47 22.31
CA SER A 705 -12.01 20.73 21.27
C SER A 705 -10.99 19.78 21.89
N ASN A 706 -11.06 18.50 21.52
CA ASN A 706 -10.21 17.46 22.07
C ASN A 706 -10.03 16.32 21.06
N LEU A 707 -9.07 15.43 21.34
CA LEU A 707 -9.03 14.10 20.74
C LEU A 707 -9.46 13.07 21.79
N GLN A 708 -10.31 12.14 21.41
CA GLN A 708 -10.67 10.99 22.22
C GLN A 708 -9.63 9.90 21.98
N ILE A 709 -8.79 9.63 23.01
CA ILE A 709 -7.66 8.71 22.93
C ILE A 709 -7.98 7.40 23.69
N PRO A 710 -7.92 6.23 23.04
CA PRO A 710 -8.20 4.94 23.67
C PRO A 710 -6.97 4.41 24.43
N LEU A 711 -6.86 4.75 25.72
CA LEU A 711 -5.70 4.44 26.55
C LEU A 711 -5.80 3.06 27.22
N MET A 712 -4.82 2.19 27.00
CA MET A 712 -4.73 0.89 27.69
C MET A 712 -4.13 1.00 29.10
N ASN A 713 -3.46 2.11 29.41
CA ASN A 713 -2.76 2.34 30.69
C ASN A 713 -3.00 3.75 31.27
N ALA A 714 -4.23 4.26 31.18
CA ALA A 714 -4.59 5.64 31.56
C ALA A 714 -4.06 6.08 32.95
N CYS A 715 -4.23 5.24 33.97
CA CYS A 715 -3.79 5.56 35.34
C CYS A 715 -2.27 5.82 35.46
N ASP A 716 -1.47 5.15 34.65
CA ASP A 716 -0.01 5.33 34.66
C ASP A 716 0.42 6.65 34.04
N VAL A 717 -0.32 7.11 33.04
CA VAL A 717 -0.03 8.28 32.21
C VAL A 717 -0.53 9.57 32.85
N ILE A 718 -1.69 9.54 33.51
CA ILE A 718 -2.41 10.72 34.01
C ILE A 718 -2.19 10.95 35.52
N GLU A 719 -1.35 10.13 36.17
CA GLU A 719 -1.09 10.17 37.63
C GLU A 719 -2.40 10.08 38.46
N CYS A 720 -3.19 9.01 38.28
CA CYS A 720 -4.56 8.89 38.81
C CYS A 720 -4.72 8.55 40.32
N PHE A 721 -3.79 8.88 41.22
CA PHE A 721 -3.93 8.60 42.66
C PHE A 721 -3.49 9.73 43.59
#